data_AF-A0A961V571-F1
#
_entry.id   AF-A0A961V571-F1
#
_cell.length_a   1.000
_cell.length_b   1.000
_cell.length_c   1.000
_cell.angle_alpha   90.00
_cell.angle_beta   90.00
_cell.angle_gamma   90.00
#
_symmetry.space_group_name_H-M   'P 1'
#
loop_
_entity.id
_entity.type
_entity.pdbx_description
1 polymer ?
#
loop_
_entity_poly.entity_id
_entity_poly.type
_entity_poly.pdbx_seq_one_letter_code
_entity_poly.pdbx_strand_id
1 'polypeptide(L)'
;QAFFWHRFYSHQPDLNFDNPKVLAEVKRLMHYWLDMGVDGLRLDAIPYLVEREGTNNENLPETHAVLKEIRAEMDAHYPDRMLLAEANQWPEDTRPYFGEGDECHMGFHFPLMPRMYMALAQEDRHPITDIIRQTPEIPESCQWAIFLRNHDELTLEMVTAEERDYLWRTYARDSRARINLGIRRRLAPLLDNDRRKIELMNGLLLSMTGTPVIYYGDELGMGDNYFLGDRDGVRTPMQWSGDRNGGFSRANPQQLYLPPIMDPVYGFEAVNVEAQQNEAASLLNWMRRMIAVRKQHKAFGRGTLTILYPSNRKILAYVREDDGERILCVANLSRQAQAVELDLSAYKGAVPVELTGGAAFPPAGELPYMLTLPAYGFFWFLLAPEADAPRWHVQAPDPLPELITLTAPRGRLASALEGRELDQLERDALPGFVERQRWFADKGKVVRRVRATPIGSIPGEQNKLVLLRPESGEEAATYFMPLTVLWGEENLQFGAPKLSYTLARLRNGPTLGALLDGAFDERFHRDLLAAIVAGNDIRIDAGVLRFNPTESLRLMDLSGELRTAGVEQSNVSFIVGAEAIIKVYRRLRDGEQPEIEIGRFLTEIAGYRNTPAFLGAAEFVPDDDGKPVTLAAVFAFVRNQGDAWAVTMAALDRDLEEFGLQQREPAEGVATDAPPPFHHPLDLAARLGQRTAELHAAFAVPTGIRPFRAEPIAPADVARWIKAATDEANRALKLVAEAAKTLEGADRDAAAALHKARKAVLNRIAAVRHLPIDGLKTRIHGDYHLGQVLVVEDDLMIIDFEGEPRRSATEQRQKTSPLRDVAGMLRSFDYAASSVIDHFRQRTGREDEALARRAIAWRDEASRDFLSAYWRVADTVGILPSAQATREGFLDLFLIQKAAYEIRYEAATRPSWISIPIRGLLGILARESGSDGT
;
A
#
# COMPACT_ATOMS: atom_id res chain seq x y z
N GLN A 1 -43.03 54.59 30.21
CA GLN A 1 -41.92 53.78 29.64
C GLN A 1 -42.33 52.33 29.76
N ALA A 2 -42.08 51.52 28.73
CA ALA A 2 -42.26 50.07 28.76
C ALA A 2 -40.88 49.42 28.65
N PHE A 3 -40.71 48.23 29.25
CA PHE A 3 -39.55 47.38 29.01
C PHE A 3 -39.70 46.69 27.65
N PHE A 4 -38.59 46.32 27.02
CA PHE A 4 -38.57 45.45 25.85
C PHE A 4 -37.72 44.22 26.14
N TRP A 5 -37.99 43.11 25.45
CA TRP A 5 -37.28 41.85 25.62
C TRP A 5 -36.01 41.84 24.77
N HIS A 6 -34.93 41.30 25.33
CA HIS A 6 -33.70 40.97 24.61
C HIS A 6 -33.06 39.73 25.25
N ARG A 7 -32.72 38.72 24.44
CA ARG A 7 -31.99 37.52 24.92
C ARG A 7 -30.49 37.78 25.07
N PHE A 8 -29.94 38.59 24.16
CA PHE A 8 -28.51 38.93 24.11
C PHE A 8 -28.27 40.33 24.68
N TYR A 9 -27.49 41.18 24.01
CA TYR A 9 -27.22 42.52 24.49
C TYR A 9 -28.47 43.41 24.44
N SER A 10 -28.52 44.41 25.33
CA SER A 10 -29.66 45.33 25.41
C SER A 10 -29.89 46.16 24.14
N HIS A 11 -28.89 46.25 23.25
CA HIS A 11 -29.03 46.92 21.95
C HIS A 11 -29.47 45.97 20.82
N GLN A 12 -29.86 44.74 21.15
CA GLN A 12 -30.40 43.72 20.26
C GLN A 12 -31.81 43.34 20.73
N PRO A 13 -32.83 44.19 20.53
CA PRO A 13 -34.21 43.85 20.88
C PRO A 13 -34.70 42.65 20.06
N ASP A 14 -35.29 41.67 20.73
CA ASP A 14 -35.83 40.48 20.08
C ASP A 14 -37.02 40.82 19.19
N LEU A 15 -37.14 40.12 18.06
CA LEU A 15 -38.26 40.26 17.15
C LEU A 15 -39.47 39.48 17.67
N ASN A 16 -40.65 40.09 17.62
CA ASN A 16 -41.89 39.43 18.07
C ASN A 16 -42.49 38.54 16.96
N PHE A 17 -42.27 37.24 17.03
CA PHE A 17 -42.80 36.26 16.06
C PHE A 17 -44.31 35.99 16.18
N ASP A 18 -44.99 36.45 17.24
CA ASP A 18 -46.46 36.45 17.28
C ASP A 18 -47.07 37.51 16.35
N ASN A 19 -46.27 38.49 15.91
CA ASN A 19 -46.68 39.44 14.89
C ASN A 19 -46.43 38.85 13.49
N PRO A 20 -47.46 38.50 12.71
CA PRO A 20 -47.28 37.84 11.41
C PRO A 20 -46.50 38.69 10.39
N LYS A 21 -46.44 40.02 10.59
CA LYS A 21 -45.62 40.89 9.75
C LYS A 21 -44.12 40.63 9.93
N VAL A 22 -43.69 40.21 11.11
CA VAL A 22 -42.28 39.89 11.38
C VAL A 22 -41.85 38.68 10.57
N LEU A 23 -42.61 37.58 10.60
CA LEU A 23 -42.31 36.39 9.81
C LEU A 23 -42.32 36.69 8.30
N ALA A 24 -43.28 37.49 7.82
CA ALA A 24 -43.32 37.92 6.42
C ALA A 24 -42.07 38.72 6.02
N GLU A 25 -41.58 39.62 6.88
CA GLU A 25 -40.32 40.35 6.63
C GLU A 25 -39.10 39.44 6.66
N VAL A 26 -39.04 38.48 7.58
CA VAL A 26 -37.96 37.47 7.62
C VAL A 26 -37.93 36.68 6.32
N LYS A 27 -39.07 36.14 5.86
CA LYS A 27 -39.17 35.45 4.57
C LYS A 27 -38.73 36.34 3.41
N ARG A 28 -39.17 37.59 3.37
CA ARG A 28 -38.75 38.56 2.33
C ARG A 28 -37.24 38.77 2.30
N LEU A 29 -36.59 38.86 3.46
CA LEU A 29 -35.13 38.99 3.57
C LEU A 29 -34.41 37.70 3.15
N MET A 30 -34.97 36.54 3.46
CA MET A 30 -34.43 35.26 2.99
C MET A 30 -34.47 35.16 1.47
N HIS A 31 -35.63 35.45 0.85
CA HIS A 31 -35.79 35.49 -0.61
C HIS A 31 -34.77 36.45 -1.25
N TYR A 32 -34.60 37.66 -0.70
CA TYR A 32 -33.63 38.63 -1.19
C TYR A 32 -32.19 38.07 -1.31
N TRP A 33 -31.73 37.28 -0.32
CA TRP A 33 -30.39 36.67 -0.37
C TRP A 33 -30.34 35.42 -1.26
N LEU A 34 -31.38 34.60 -1.24
CA LEU A 34 -31.46 33.38 -2.05
C LEU A 34 -31.58 33.71 -3.55
N ASP A 35 -32.27 34.79 -3.91
CA ASP A 35 -32.35 35.34 -5.27
C ASP A 35 -30.98 35.78 -5.81
N MET A 36 -30.07 36.19 -4.92
CA MET A 36 -28.68 36.52 -5.28
C MET A 36 -27.81 35.27 -5.50
N GLY A 37 -28.33 34.07 -5.19
CA GLY A 37 -27.62 32.81 -5.34
C GLY A 37 -26.88 32.32 -4.10
N VAL A 38 -27.22 32.81 -2.90
CA VAL A 38 -26.69 32.24 -1.64
C VAL A 38 -27.14 30.77 -1.51
N ASP A 39 -26.21 29.85 -1.24
CA ASP A 39 -26.51 28.40 -1.18
C ASP A 39 -27.10 27.95 0.17
N GLY A 40 -26.90 28.71 1.24
CA GLY A 40 -27.46 28.35 2.53
C GLY A 40 -27.45 29.48 3.55
N LEU A 41 -28.32 29.34 4.55
CA LEU A 41 -28.55 30.32 5.60
C LEU A 41 -28.31 29.68 6.97
N ARG A 42 -27.41 30.29 7.75
CA ARG A 42 -27.26 29.95 9.18
C ARG A 42 -28.35 30.69 9.96
N LEU A 43 -29.19 29.93 10.64
CA LEU A 43 -30.22 30.42 11.53
C LEU A 43 -29.61 30.64 12.91
N ASP A 44 -29.25 31.89 13.16
CA ASP A 44 -28.61 32.37 14.40
C ASP A 44 -29.59 32.33 15.58
N ALA A 45 -29.10 31.92 16.75
CA ALA A 45 -29.86 31.98 18.00
C ALA A 45 -31.27 31.35 17.95
N ILE A 46 -31.42 30.30 17.15
CA ILE A 46 -32.74 29.80 16.74
C ILE A 46 -33.62 29.26 17.87
N PRO A 47 -33.09 28.77 19.02
CA PRO A 47 -33.95 28.31 20.11
C PRO A 47 -34.84 29.35 20.76
N TYR A 48 -34.63 30.63 20.49
CA TYR A 48 -35.21 31.73 21.25
C TYR A 48 -36.24 32.56 20.48
N LEU A 49 -36.74 32.10 19.33
CA LEU A 49 -37.63 32.91 18.48
C LEU A 49 -38.96 33.31 19.13
N VAL A 50 -39.53 32.45 19.97
CA VAL A 50 -40.86 32.63 20.56
C VAL A 50 -40.77 32.52 22.07
N GLU A 51 -41.44 33.44 22.77
CA GLU A 51 -41.54 33.48 24.22
C GLU A 51 -42.97 33.21 24.71
N ARG A 52 -43.09 32.52 25.85
CA ARG A 52 -44.36 32.22 26.52
C ARG A 52 -44.21 32.35 28.02
N GLU A 53 -45.16 33.05 28.65
CA GLU A 53 -45.22 33.14 30.10
C GLU A 53 -45.26 31.75 30.74
N GLY A 54 -44.51 31.57 31.83
CA GLY A 54 -44.43 30.29 32.55
C GLY A 54 -43.52 29.23 31.90
N THR A 55 -42.79 29.58 30.85
CA THR A 55 -41.77 28.71 30.22
C THR A 55 -40.36 29.27 30.39
N ASN A 56 -39.34 28.52 29.98
CA ASN A 56 -37.95 29.01 29.90
C ASN A 56 -37.67 29.80 28.61
N ASN A 57 -38.67 29.95 27.72
CA ASN A 57 -38.56 30.62 26.42
C ASN A 57 -37.49 30.01 25.49
N GLU A 58 -37.28 28.69 25.55
CA GLU A 58 -36.34 27.98 24.67
C GLU A 58 -37.03 26.76 24.04
N ASN A 59 -36.70 26.45 22.79
CA ASN A 59 -37.17 25.24 22.09
C ASN A 59 -38.71 25.08 22.06
N LEU A 60 -39.45 26.20 22.08
CA LEU A 60 -40.91 26.14 22.14
C LEU A 60 -41.50 25.51 20.87
N PRO A 61 -42.61 24.74 20.95
CA PRO A 61 -43.25 24.15 19.77
C PRO A 61 -43.58 25.16 18.66
N GLU A 62 -43.92 26.38 19.03
CA GLU A 62 -44.20 27.47 18.10
C GLU A 62 -42.95 27.92 17.31
N THR A 63 -41.76 27.86 17.92
CA THR A 63 -40.48 28.10 17.22
C THR A 63 -40.29 27.06 16.11
N HIS A 64 -40.52 25.78 16.41
CA HIS A 64 -40.44 24.70 15.43
C HIS A 64 -41.49 24.84 14.31
N ALA A 65 -42.70 25.29 14.64
CA ALA A 65 -43.74 25.56 13.64
C ALA A 65 -43.31 26.67 12.66
N VAL A 66 -42.72 27.75 13.16
CA VAL A 66 -42.16 28.83 12.33
C VAL A 66 -41.05 28.30 11.43
N LEU A 67 -40.15 27.47 11.95
CA LEU A 67 -39.05 26.89 11.18
C LEU A 67 -39.52 25.97 10.05
N LYS A 68 -40.54 25.14 10.29
CA LYS A 68 -41.17 24.31 9.25
C LYS A 68 -41.83 25.16 8.17
N GLU A 69 -42.45 26.28 8.55
CA GLU A 69 -43.02 27.22 7.59
C GLU A 69 -41.92 27.90 6.74
N ILE A 70 -40.79 28.24 7.34
CA ILE A 70 -39.61 28.78 6.65
C ILE A 70 -39.02 27.74 5.70
N ARG A 71 -38.89 26.48 6.14
CA ARG A 71 -38.39 25.38 5.32
C ARG A 71 -39.27 25.13 4.12
N ALA A 72 -40.58 25.00 4.32
CA ALA A 72 -41.54 24.80 3.24
C ALA A 72 -41.52 25.95 2.22
N GLU A 73 -41.39 27.19 2.70
CA GLU A 73 -41.24 28.37 1.83
C GLU A 73 -39.97 28.29 0.96
N MET A 74 -38.84 27.89 1.56
CA MET A 74 -37.57 27.77 0.86
C MET A 74 -37.63 26.65 -0.19
N ASP A 75 -38.09 25.46 0.19
CA ASP A 75 -38.16 24.29 -0.71
C ASP A 75 -39.10 24.54 -1.90
N ALA A 76 -40.15 25.36 -1.72
CA ALA A 76 -41.09 25.71 -2.78
C ALA A 76 -40.50 26.63 -3.87
N HIS A 77 -39.47 27.43 -3.54
CA HIS A 77 -38.95 28.47 -4.42
C HIS A 77 -37.49 28.26 -4.84
N TYR A 78 -36.70 27.56 -4.01
CA TYR A 78 -35.25 27.45 -4.17
C TYR A 78 -34.78 26.01 -4.01
N PRO A 79 -34.57 25.26 -5.10
CA PRO A 79 -33.99 23.93 -5.02
C PRO A 79 -32.52 23.98 -4.56
N ASP A 80 -32.05 22.90 -3.94
CA ASP A 80 -30.66 22.70 -3.51
C ASP A 80 -30.10 23.81 -2.59
N ARG A 81 -30.92 24.27 -1.64
CA ARG A 81 -30.53 25.22 -0.59
C ARG A 81 -30.48 24.55 0.78
N MET A 82 -29.76 25.18 1.71
CA MET A 82 -29.49 24.61 3.03
C MET A 82 -29.82 25.57 4.16
N LEU A 83 -30.48 25.06 5.21
CA LEU A 83 -30.69 25.77 6.48
C LEU A 83 -29.85 25.10 7.58
N LEU A 84 -29.03 25.89 8.27
CA LEU A 84 -28.16 25.45 9.36
C LEU A 84 -28.61 26.06 10.69
N ALA A 85 -29.10 25.22 11.60
CA ALA A 85 -29.52 25.63 12.94
C ALA A 85 -28.31 25.83 13.88
N GLU A 86 -28.23 27.00 14.49
CA GLU A 86 -27.44 27.22 15.69
C GLU A 86 -28.31 27.00 16.93
N ALA A 87 -28.44 25.73 17.33
CA ALA A 87 -29.10 25.33 18.56
C ALA A 87 -28.07 24.75 19.53
N ASN A 88 -27.49 25.59 20.39
CA ASN A 88 -26.62 25.15 21.48
C ASN A 88 -27.47 24.56 22.62
N GLN A 89 -27.92 23.33 22.46
CA GLN A 89 -28.83 22.63 23.38
C GLN A 89 -28.31 21.22 23.69
N TRP A 90 -28.96 20.51 24.61
CA TRP A 90 -28.69 19.08 24.84
C TRP A 90 -29.05 18.25 23.59
N PRO A 91 -28.49 17.03 23.39
CA PRO A 91 -28.73 16.25 22.18
C PRO A 91 -30.21 16.03 21.86
N GLU A 92 -31.02 15.70 22.87
CA GLU A 92 -32.47 15.47 22.78
C GLU A 92 -33.26 16.72 22.38
N ASP A 93 -32.76 17.90 22.75
CA ASP A 93 -33.38 19.19 22.43
C ASP A 93 -32.87 19.76 21.08
N THR A 94 -31.70 19.32 20.63
CA THR A 94 -31.16 19.70 19.31
C THR A 94 -31.79 18.87 18.19
N ARG A 95 -32.13 17.60 18.45
CA ARG A 95 -32.75 16.70 17.46
C ARG A 95 -34.07 17.24 16.85
N PRO A 96 -34.99 17.85 17.60
CA PRO A 96 -36.23 18.43 17.07
C PRO A 96 -36.03 19.44 15.94
N TYR A 97 -34.92 20.16 15.89
CA TYR A 97 -34.64 21.15 14.83
C TYR A 97 -34.48 20.54 13.43
N PHE A 98 -34.31 19.22 13.33
CA PHE A 98 -34.34 18.51 12.05
C PHE A 98 -35.75 18.10 11.62
N GLY A 99 -36.73 18.16 12.53
CA GLY A 99 -38.09 17.65 12.31
C GLY A 99 -38.08 16.19 11.84
N GLU A 100 -38.90 15.91 10.83
CA GLU A 100 -38.89 14.64 10.08
C GLU A 100 -38.19 14.82 8.72
N GLY A 101 -37.20 15.72 8.66
CA GLY A 101 -36.55 16.18 7.43
C GLY A 101 -37.19 17.44 6.84
N ASP A 102 -38.17 18.02 7.54
CA ASP A 102 -39.05 19.12 7.13
C ASP A 102 -38.74 20.46 7.83
N GLU A 103 -37.62 20.55 8.54
CA GLU A 103 -37.24 21.74 9.31
C GLU A 103 -35.84 22.25 8.91
N CYS A 104 -34.79 22.04 9.70
CA CYS A 104 -33.42 22.39 9.29
C CYS A 104 -32.70 21.21 8.61
N HIS A 105 -31.87 21.55 7.61
CA HIS A 105 -31.05 20.57 6.91
C HIS A 105 -29.84 20.16 7.76
N MET A 106 -29.27 21.14 8.45
CA MET A 106 -28.09 20.97 9.28
C MET A 106 -28.28 21.57 10.67
N GLY A 107 -27.57 21.01 11.64
CA GLY A 107 -27.47 21.55 12.99
C GLY A 107 -26.04 21.44 13.50
N PHE A 108 -25.57 22.42 14.27
CA PHE A 108 -24.26 22.33 14.91
C PHE A 108 -24.26 21.25 16.00
N HIS A 109 -23.26 20.38 15.99
CA HIS A 109 -23.13 19.31 16.99
C HIS A 109 -22.47 19.84 18.28
N PHE A 110 -23.11 20.82 18.92
CA PHE A 110 -22.66 21.42 20.19
C PHE A 110 -22.38 20.40 21.30
N PRO A 111 -23.16 19.31 21.48
CA PRO A 111 -22.88 18.33 22.53
C PRO A 111 -21.52 17.63 22.41
N LEU A 112 -21.07 17.34 21.18
CA LEU A 112 -19.83 16.60 20.93
C LEU A 112 -18.59 17.47 21.18
N MET A 113 -18.62 18.73 20.75
CA MET A 113 -17.48 19.65 20.77
C MET A 113 -16.75 19.71 22.13
N PRO A 114 -17.40 20.03 23.28
CA PRO A 114 -16.70 20.12 24.56
C PRO A 114 -16.23 18.75 25.06
N ARG A 115 -16.92 17.66 24.70
CA ARG A 115 -16.56 16.29 25.09
C ARG A 115 -15.31 15.80 24.39
N MET A 116 -14.99 16.30 23.19
CA MET A 116 -13.70 16.04 22.55
C MET A 116 -12.53 16.61 23.38
N TYR A 117 -12.66 17.85 23.87
CA TYR A 117 -11.65 18.45 24.76
C TYR A 117 -11.54 17.73 26.10
N MET A 118 -12.66 17.27 26.66
CA MET A 118 -12.65 16.48 27.89
C MET A 118 -11.95 15.13 27.68
N ALA A 119 -12.28 14.41 26.62
CA ALA A 119 -11.70 13.10 26.32
C ALA A 119 -10.19 13.18 26.15
N LEU A 120 -9.70 14.23 25.47
CA LEU A 120 -8.27 14.50 25.33
C LEU A 120 -7.61 14.81 26.68
N ALA A 121 -8.25 15.64 27.52
CA ALA A 121 -7.71 16.02 28.83
C ALA A 121 -7.70 14.86 29.84
N GLN A 122 -8.71 13.99 29.78
CA GLN A 122 -8.85 12.82 30.65
C GLN A 122 -8.03 11.61 30.13
N GLU A 123 -7.54 11.68 28.89
CA GLU A 123 -6.96 10.55 28.16
C GLU A 123 -7.92 9.34 28.14
N ASP A 124 -9.22 9.59 27.95
CA ASP A 124 -10.27 8.58 28.01
C ASP A 124 -11.32 8.85 26.93
N ARG A 125 -11.66 7.83 26.14
CA ARG A 125 -12.67 7.92 25.08
C ARG A 125 -14.09 8.15 25.60
N HIS A 126 -14.34 7.87 26.88
CA HIS A 126 -15.69 7.81 27.45
C HIS A 126 -16.53 9.06 27.18
N PRO A 127 -16.06 10.31 27.41
CA PRO A 127 -16.88 11.50 27.14
C PRO A 127 -17.39 11.59 25.69
N ILE A 128 -16.57 11.18 24.71
CA ILE A 128 -16.97 11.15 23.29
C ILE A 128 -17.97 10.01 23.06
N THR A 129 -17.65 8.79 23.50
CA THR A 129 -18.51 7.63 23.21
C THR A 129 -19.86 7.71 23.92
N ASP A 130 -19.91 8.33 25.09
CA ASP A 130 -21.12 8.49 25.88
C ASP A 130 -22.06 9.52 25.24
N ILE A 131 -21.54 10.69 24.84
CA ILE A 131 -22.39 11.70 24.20
C ILE A 131 -22.89 11.28 22.82
N ILE A 132 -22.08 10.53 22.05
CA ILE A 132 -22.52 9.97 20.77
C ILE A 132 -23.68 8.99 20.98
N ARG A 133 -23.64 8.14 22.02
CA ARG A 133 -24.75 7.22 22.33
C ARG A 133 -26.03 7.92 22.76
N GLN A 134 -25.90 9.07 23.43
CA GLN A 134 -27.05 9.89 23.84
C GLN A 134 -27.61 10.73 22.69
N THR A 135 -26.85 10.90 21.59
CA THR A 135 -27.28 11.71 20.45
C THR A 135 -28.27 10.91 19.59
N PRO A 136 -29.53 11.36 19.46
CA PRO A 136 -30.52 10.63 18.67
C PRO A 136 -30.18 10.59 17.18
N GLU A 137 -30.66 9.55 16.48
CA GLU A 137 -30.58 9.49 15.02
C GLU A 137 -31.35 10.63 14.37
N ILE A 138 -30.76 11.25 13.35
CA ILE A 138 -31.36 12.34 12.56
C ILE A 138 -31.98 11.80 11.26
N PRO A 139 -32.89 12.53 10.60
CA PRO A 139 -33.44 12.13 9.31
C PRO A 139 -32.33 11.96 8.26
N GLU A 140 -32.51 11.02 7.32
CA GLU A 140 -31.48 10.67 6.31
C GLU A 140 -31.05 11.85 5.43
N SER A 141 -31.95 12.80 5.18
CA SER A 141 -31.68 14.02 4.41
C SER A 141 -30.98 15.14 5.21
N CYS A 142 -30.80 14.95 6.52
CA CYS A 142 -30.19 15.93 7.43
C CYS A 142 -28.74 15.59 7.75
N GLN A 143 -28.01 16.56 8.32
CA GLN A 143 -26.58 16.39 8.60
C GLN A 143 -26.09 17.21 9.80
N TRP A 144 -25.16 16.65 10.58
CA TRP A 144 -24.47 17.41 11.62
C TRP A 144 -23.38 18.32 11.05
N ALA A 145 -23.23 19.52 11.60
CA ALA A 145 -22.06 20.38 11.43
C ALA A 145 -21.10 20.17 12.61
N ILE A 146 -19.94 19.55 12.36
CA ILE A 146 -18.93 19.26 13.39
C ILE A 146 -17.90 20.40 13.39
N PHE A 147 -17.52 20.88 14.56
CA PHE A 147 -16.56 21.97 14.69
C PHE A 147 -15.76 21.84 15.99
N LEU A 148 -14.55 22.38 16.00
CA LEU A 148 -13.69 22.40 17.19
C LEU A 148 -13.76 23.74 17.91
N ARG A 149 -13.77 24.84 17.13
CA ARG A 149 -13.88 26.23 17.56
C ARG A 149 -14.65 27.03 16.52
N ASN A 150 -15.04 28.23 16.90
CA ASN A 150 -15.77 29.18 16.08
C ASN A 150 -15.39 30.60 16.51
N HIS A 151 -16.14 31.58 16.01
CA HIS A 151 -15.94 32.99 16.33
C HIS A 151 -16.39 33.41 17.73
N ASP A 152 -16.97 32.49 18.51
CA ASP A 152 -17.37 32.71 19.90
C ASP A 152 -16.41 32.02 20.87
N GLU A 153 -16.70 32.10 22.16
CA GLU A 153 -16.07 31.26 23.15
C GLU A 153 -16.36 29.77 22.92
N LEU A 154 -15.51 28.91 23.47
CA LEU A 154 -15.86 27.52 23.67
C LEU A 154 -16.95 27.48 24.74
N THR A 155 -18.21 27.37 24.29
CA THR A 155 -19.38 27.36 25.16
C THR A 155 -19.39 26.10 26.05
N LEU A 156 -19.68 26.30 27.33
CA LEU A 156 -19.86 25.27 28.35
C LEU A 156 -21.25 25.43 29.02
N GLU A 157 -22.23 25.92 28.26
CA GLU A 157 -23.61 26.03 28.72
C GLU A 157 -24.23 24.63 28.84
N MET A 158 -24.12 23.82 27.78
CA MET A 158 -24.69 22.48 27.67
C MET A 158 -23.71 21.37 28.13
N VAL A 159 -23.07 21.62 29.27
CA VAL A 159 -22.30 20.64 30.04
C VAL A 159 -22.74 20.70 31.52
N THR A 160 -22.50 19.64 32.27
CA THR A 160 -22.77 19.63 33.72
C THR A 160 -21.85 20.62 34.45
N ALA A 161 -22.25 21.05 35.66
CA ALA A 161 -21.44 21.97 36.45
C ALA A 161 -20.03 21.43 36.75
N GLU A 162 -19.91 20.12 37.03
CA GLU A 162 -18.62 19.47 37.30
C GLU A 162 -17.72 19.42 36.06
N GLU A 163 -18.30 19.12 34.89
CA GLU A 163 -17.58 19.14 33.61
C GLU A 163 -17.08 20.55 33.28
N ARG A 164 -17.92 21.57 33.52
CA ARG A 164 -17.55 22.98 33.32
C ARG A 164 -16.37 23.37 34.20
N ASP A 165 -16.41 23.04 35.48
CA ASP A 165 -15.32 23.31 36.42
C ASP A 165 -14.04 22.55 36.07
N TYR A 166 -14.15 21.32 35.54
CA TYR A 166 -13.02 20.57 35.03
C TYR A 166 -12.40 21.25 33.80
N LEU A 167 -13.21 21.66 32.82
CA LEU A 167 -12.73 22.32 31.61
C LEU A 167 -12.12 23.69 31.89
N TRP A 168 -12.69 24.49 32.80
CA TRP A 168 -12.09 25.75 33.24
C TRP A 168 -10.72 25.54 33.91
N ARG A 169 -10.58 24.56 34.80
CA ARG A 169 -9.29 24.26 35.46
C ARG A 169 -8.23 23.78 34.47
N THR A 170 -8.66 23.06 33.43
CA THR A 170 -7.76 22.46 32.43
C THR A 170 -7.32 23.48 31.39
N TYR A 171 -8.27 24.17 30.77
CA TYR A 171 -8.06 24.96 29.54
C TYR A 171 -8.10 26.50 29.76
N ALA A 172 -8.62 26.95 30.91
CA ALA A 172 -8.76 28.37 31.26
C ALA A 172 -8.28 28.66 32.69
N ARG A 173 -7.01 28.32 32.97
CA ARG A 173 -6.37 28.57 34.28
C ARG A 173 -6.39 30.05 34.64
N ASP A 174 -6.16 30.93 33.66
CA ASP A 174 -6.38 32.36 33.80
C ASP A 174 -7.88 32.66 33.73
N SER A 175 -8.44 33.26 34.79
CA SER A 175 -9.86 33.61 34.83
C SER A 175 -10.25 34.65 33.78
N ARG A 176 -9.31 35.44 33.26
CA ARG A 176 -9.55 36.40 32.16
C ARG A 176 -9.90 35.69 30.86
N ALA A 177 -9.44 34.45 30.66
CA ALA A 177 -9.80 33.66 29.48
C ALA A 177 -11.23 33.06 29.56
N ARG A 178 -11.93 33.25 30.69
CA ARG A 178 -13.32 32.84 30.87
C ARG A 178 -14.24 34.01 30.53
N ILE A 179 -15.35 33.71 29.87
CA ILE A 179 -16.43 34.67 29.57
C ILE A 179 -17.75 33.90 29.59
N ASN A 180 -18.82 34.54 30.08
CA ASN A 180 -20.13 33.88 30.27
C ASN A 180 -19.97 32.53 30.98
N LEU A 181 -20.48 31.46 30.37
CA LEU A 181 -20.26 30.07 30.76
C LEU A 181 -19.33 29.36 29.77
N GLY A 182 -18.21 29.98 29.37
CA GLY A 182 -17.29 29.41 28.38
C GLY A 182 -15.85 29.87 28.48
N ILE A 183 -15.07 29.58 27.42
CA ILE A 183 -13.62 29.85 27.31
C ILE A 183 -13.30 30.58 26.00
N ARG A 184 -12.91 31.85 26.06
CA ARG A 184 -12.60 32.70 24.91
C ARG A 184 -11.16 32.56 24.42
N ARG A 185 -10.79 31.34 24.01
CA ARG A 185 -9.47 30.99 23.46
C ARG A 185 -9.59 30.29 22.10
N ARG A 186 -8.54 30.37 21.29
CA ARG A 186 -8.43 29.65 20.00
C ARG A 186 -7.99 28.20 20.19
N LEU A 187 -8.09 27.40 19.11
CA LEU A 187 -7.77 25.97 19.14
C LEU A 187 -6.31 25.71 19.54
N ALA A 188 -5.34 26.30 18.84
CA ALA A 188 -3.93 26.05 19.11
C ALA A 188 -3.51 26.45 20.55
N PRO A 189 -3.95 27.59 21.09
CA PRO A 189 -3.69 27.94 22.50
C PRO A 189 -4.42 27.08 23.54
N LEU A 190 -5.61 26.54 23.23
CA LEU A 190 -6.28 25.54 24.07
C LEU A 190 -5.47 24.22 24.13
N LEU A 191 -4.74 23.90 23.07
CA LEU A 191 -3.96 22.67 22.95
C LEU A 191 -2.47 22.87 23.27
N ASP A 192 -2.12 23.97 23.93
CA ASP A 192 -0.74 24.35 24.32
C ASP A 192 0.24 24.43 23.13
N ASN A 193 -0.26 24.68 21.92
CA ASN A 193 0.48 24.59 20.66
C ASN A 193 1.12 23.21 20.40
N ASP A 194 0.66 22.13 21.07
CA ASP A 194 1.13 20.78 20.77
C ASP A 194 0.56 20.34 19.42
N ARG A 195 1.44 20.33 18.43
CA ARG A 195 1.11 19.98 17.05
C ARG A 195 0.33 18.65 16.96
N ARG A 196 0.70 17.64 17.74
CA ARG A 196 0.07 16.32 17.68
C ARG A 196 -1.36 16.35 18.20
N LYS A 197 -1.63 17.17 19.23
CA LYS A 197 -3.02 17.39 19.72
C LYS A 197 -3.86 18.10 18.66
N ILE A 198 -3.30 19.11 18.00
CA ILE A 198 -4.00 19.86 16.94
C ILE A 198 -4.33 18.92 15.78
N GLU A 199 -3.38 18.11 15.34
CA GLU A 199 -3.57 17.10 14.29
C GLU A 199 -4.60 16.05 14.71
N LEU A 200 -4.51 15.51 15.92
CA LEU A 200 -5.49 14.54 16.45
C LEU A 200 -6.92 15.11 16.45
N MET A 201 -7.11 16.32 16.98
CA MET A 201 -8.44 16.94 17.08
C MET A 201 -9.00 17.24 15.69
N ASN A 202 -8.17 17.69 14.74
CA ASN A 202 -8.58 17.85 13.35
C ASN A 202 -8.83 16.51 12.65
N GLY A 203 -8.07 15.45 12.99
CA GLY A 203 -8.32 14.09 12.53
C GLY A 203 -9.70 13.59 12.97
N LEU A 204 -10.08 13.84 14.22
CA LEU A 204 -11.43 13.54 14.71
C LEU A 204 -12.49 14.41 14.01
N LEU A 205 -12.27 15.72 13.89
CA LEU A 205 -13.17 16.64 13.16
C LEU A 205 -13.47 16.15 11.74
N LEU A 206 -12.44 15.69 11.02
CA LEU A 206 -12.55 15.27 9.63
C LEU A 206 -13.16 13.86 9.46
N SER A 207 -13.14 13.03 10.50
CA SER A 207 -13.57 11.62 10.44
C SER A 207 -14.84 11.27 11.22
N MET A 208 -15.38 12.20 12.01
CA MET A 208 -16.69 12.04 12.68
C MET A 208 -17.86 12.21 11.70
N THR A 209 -19.05 11.74 12.08
CA THR A 209 -20.26 11.82 11.24
C THR A 209 -20.73 13.26 11.10
N GLY A 210 -20.53 13.84 9.91
CA GLY A 210 -21.03 15.18 9.58
C GLY A 210 -20.14 15.95 8.63
N THR A 211 -20.47 17.23 8.50
CA THR A 211 -19.72 18.22 7.72
C THR A 211 -18.80 19.01 8.64
N PRO A 212 -17.46 18.96 8.45
CA PRO A 212 -16.52 19.68 9.29
C PRO A 212 -16.52 21.17 8.98
N VAL A 213 -16.47 21.99 10.02
CA VAL A 213 -16.31 23.45 9.96
C VAL A 213 -14.95 23.80 10.56
N ILE A 214 -14.09 24.42 9.75
CA ILE A 214 -12.78 24.93 10.17
C ILE A 214 -12.91 26.44 10.32
N TYR A 215 -12.53 26.96 11.48
CA TYR A 215 -12.53 28.40 11.73
C TYR A 215 -11.25 29.03 11.16
N TYR A 216 -11.38 30.16 10.46
CA TYR A 216 -10.27 30.75 9.71
C TYR A 216 -9.02 30.95 10.58
N GLY A 217 -7.87 30.52 10.09
CA GLY A 217 -6.59 30.61 10.78
C GLY A 217 -6.29 29.45 11.73
N ASP A 218 -7.26 28.60 12.09
CA ASP A 218 -6.97 27.39 12.87
C ASP A 218 -6.19 26.37 12.03
N GLU A 219 -6.29 26.41 10.69
CA GLU A 219 -5.46 25.66 9.76
C GLU A 219 -3.97 26.08 9.75
N LEU A 220 -3.67 27.25 10.32
CA LEU A 220 -2.31 27.74 10.55
C LEU A 220 -1.87 27.52 12.01
N GLY A 221 -2.82 27.36 12.93
CA GLY A 221 -2.56 27.37 14.36
C GLY A 221 -2.49 28.79 14.94
N MET A 222 -3.31 29.72 14.42
CA MET A 222 -3.40 31.08 14.95
C MET A 222 -3.72 31.10 16.45
N GLY A 223 -3.12 32.07 17.13
CA GLY A 223 -3.30 32.31 18.56
C GLY A 223 -4.54 33.12 18.91
N ASP A 224 -4.63 33.51 20.18
CA ASP A 224 -5.66 34.40 20.69
C ASP A 224 -5.08 35.57 21.48
N ASN A 225 -5.88 36.62 21.64
CA ASN A 225 -5.59 37.74 22.53
C ASN A 225 -6.79 37.99 23.46
N TYR A 226 -6.95 37.16 24.49
CA TYR A 226 -8.06 37.25 25.45
C TYR A 226 -8.05 38.52 26.33
N PHE A 227 -7.06 39.41 26.17
CA PHE A 227 -7.06 40.75 26.76
C PHE A 227 -7.95 41.74 25.98
N LEU A 228 -8.30 41.41 24.74
CA LEU A 228 -9.32 42.15 23.99
C LEU A 228 -10.71 41.93 24.60
N GLY A 229 -11.59 42.90 24.40
CA GLY A 229 -12.95 42.88 24.94
C GLY A 229 -13.80 41.77 24.35
N ASP A 230 -14.76 41.28 25.12
CA ASP A 230 -15.71 40.23 24.69
C ASP A 230 -14.98 39.01 24.07
N ARG A 231 -15.27 38.70 22.80
CA ARG A 231 -14.73 37.59 22.00
C ARG A 231 -13.75 38.07 20.92
N ASP A 232 -13.39 39.35 20.90
CA ASP A 232 -12.49 39.92 19.89
C ASP A 232 -11.12 39.25 19.86
N GLY A 233 -10.71 38.69 21.00
CA GLY A 233 -9.46 37.93 21.14
C GLY A 233 -9.31 36.74 20.20
N VAL A 234 -10.40 36.18 19.66
CA VAL A 234 -10.34 35.08 18.68
C VAL A 234 -10.65 35.55 17.24
N ARG A 235 -10.98 36.83 17.05
CA ARG A 235 -11.46 37.42 15.78
C ARG A 235 -10.42 38.36 15.14
N THR A 236 -9.16 38.26 15.53
CA THR A 236 -8.06 39.09 15.01
C THR A 236 -7.84 38.87 13.51
N PRO A 237 -7.25 39.84 12.79
CA PRO A 237 -6.99 39.72 11.35
C PRO A 237 -6.24 38.43 10.98
N MET A 238 -6.54 37.87 9.81
CA MET A 238 -5.84 36.71 9.25
C MET A 238 -4.36 37.01 9.01
N GLN A 239 -3.48 36.04 9.30
CA GLN A 239 -2.02 36.18 9.23
C GLN A 239 -1.49 35.63 7.90
N TRP A 240 -1.43 36.47 6.87
CA TRP A 240 -1.02 36.10 5.51
C TRP A 240 0.49 35.99 5.35
N SER A 241 1.26 36.93 5.87
CA SER A 241 2.73 36.93 5.79
C SER A 241 3.37 37.51 7.05
N GLY A 242 4.70 37.49 7.11
CA GLY A 242 5.48 38.17 8.16
C GLY A 242 5.53 39.71 8.03
N ASP A 243 4.89 40.28 7.00
CA ASP A 243 4.90 41.72 6.76
C ASP A 243 4.05 42.51 7.78
N ARG A 244 4.10 43.84 7.64
CA ARG A 244 3.23 44.78 8.36
C ARG A 244 1.78 44.29 8.40
N ASN A 245 1.20 44.30 9.60
CA ASN A 245 -0.18 43.85 9.87
C ASN A 245 -0.44 42.37 9.53
N GLY A 246 0.60 41.52 9.52
CA GLY A 246 0.48 40.12 9.09
C GLY A 246 0.07 39.98 7.62
N GLY A 247 0.40 40.96 6.78
CA GLY A 247 -0.03 41.01 5.37
C GLY A 247 -1.52 41.27 5.14
N PHE A 248 -2.34 41.41 6.19
CA PHE A 248 -3.80 41.60 6.08
C PHE A 248 -4.21 42.92 5.42
N SER A 249 -3.48 44.01 5.72
CA SER A 249 -3.79 45.34 5.20
C SER A 249 -2.56 46.22 5.19
N ARG A 250 -2.52 47.18 4.27
CA ARG A 250 -1.45 48.20 4.19
C ARG A 250 -1.75 49.46 5.01
N ALA A 251 -2.91 49.52 5.69
CA ALA A 251 -3.32 50.65 6.51
C ALA A 251 -2.36 50.90 7.69
N ASN A 252 -2.50 52.07 8.33
CA ASN A 252 -1.83 52.30 9.61
C ASN A 252 -2.30 51.24 10.63
N PRO A 253 -1.41 50.51 11.34
CA PRO A 253 -1.78 49.49 12.32
C PRO A 253 -2.81 49.97 13.35
N GLN A 254 -2.77 51.24 13.73
CA GLN A 254 -3.71 51.86 14.66
C GLN A 254 -5.15 52.01 14.11
N GLN A 255 -5.32 51.85 12.79
CA GLN A 255 -6.61 51.94 12.10
C GLN A 255 -7.18 50.57 11.72
N LEU A 256 -6.51 49.48 12.10
CA LEU A 256 -7.10 48.15 11.95
C LEU A 256 -8.32 48.02 12.87
N TYR A 257 -9.32 47.26 12.42
CA TYR A 257 -10.51 46.98 13.22
C TYR A 257 -10.15 46.26 14.54
N LEU A 258 -9.16 45.36 14.48
CA LEU A 258 -8.50 44.71 15.63
C LEU A 258 -7.01 44.54 15.32
N PRO A 259 -6.13 44.52 16.33
CA PRO A 259 -4.72 44.22 16.13
C PRO A 259 -4.52 42.74 15.75
N PRO A 260 -3.50 42.40 14.93
CA PRO A 260 -3.10 41.01 14.72
C PRO A 260 -2.49 40.43 16.01
N ILE A 261 -2.30 39.11 16.05
CA ILE A 261 -1.59 38.48 17.17
C ILE A 261 -0.09 38.81 17.05
N MET A 262 0.50 39.23 18.16
CA MET A 262 1.89 39.72 18.22
C MET A 262 2.67 39.09 19.39
N ASP A 263 2.13 38.05 20.03
CA ASP A 263 2.87 37.36 21.08
C ASP A 263 4.00 36.50 20.47
N PRO A 264 5.04 36.15 21.25
CA PRO A 264 6.21 35.44 20.72
C PRO A 264 5.94 34.01 20.20
N VAL A 265 4.81 33.39 20.56
CA VAL A 265 4.48 32.01 20.20
C VAL A 265 3.56 31.96 18.98
N TYR A 266 2.55 32.82 18.94
CA TYR A 266 1.52 32.79 17.88
C TYR A 266 1.53 34.02 16.96
N GLY A 267 2.47 34.95 17.15
CA GLY A 267 2.58 36.17 16.37
C GLY A 267 2.71 35.90 14.87
N PHE A 268 2.18 36.82 14.06
CA PHE A 268 2.15 36.67 12.59
C PHE A 268 3.54 36.50 11.95
N GLU A 269 4.63 36.92 12.60
CA GLU A 269 6.00 36.67 12.13
C GLU A 269 6.35 35.17 12.16
N ALA A 270 5.80 34.40 13.10
CA ALA A 270 6.02 32.96 13.24
C ALA A 270 4.90 32.11 12.60
N VAL A 271 3.66 32.58 12.67
CA VAL A 271 2.48 31.87 12.18
C VAL A 271 1.84 32.65 11.04
N ASN A 272 2.15 32.31 9.79
CA ASN A 272 1.51 32.94 8.63
C ASN A 272 1.40 31.99 7.43
N VAL A 273 0.52 32.34 6.49
CA VAL A 273 0.25 31.55 5.28
C VAL A 273 1.50 31.37 4.44
N GLU A 274 2.22 32.46 4.11
CA GLU A 274 3.38 32.45 3.22
C GLU A 274 4.49 31.49 3.71
N ALA A 275 4.84 31.56 5.00
CA ALA A 275 5.84 30.67 5.59
C ALA A 275 5.38 29.21 5.57
N GLN A 276 4.11 28.94 5.90
CA GLN A 276 3.58 27.58 5.95
C GLN A 276 3.34 26.98 4.56
N GLN A 277 3.03 27.78 3.54
CA GLN A 277 2.90 27.29 2.17
C GLN A 277 4.21 26.71 1.65
N ASN A 278 5.34 27.37 1.97
CA ASN A 278 6.67 26.98 1.51
C ASN A 278 7.29 25.80 2.30
N GLU A 279 6.74 25.46 3.47
CA GLU A 279 7.21 24.36 4.32
C GLU A 279 6.30 23.12 4.15
N ALA A 280 6.82 22.03 3.58
CA ALA A 280 6.03 20.83 3.28
C ALA A 280 5.43 20.15 4.52
N ALA A 281 6.10 20.27 5.67
CA ALA A 281 5.65 19.71 6.95
C ALA A 281 4.73 20.65 7.77
N SER A 282 4.34 21.81 7.23
CA SER A 282 3.53 22.81 7.93
C SER A 282 2.12 22.34 8.32
N LEU A 283 1.40 23.12 9.16
CA LEU A 283 0.02 22.80 9.53
C LEU A 283 -0.90 22.95 8.35
N LEU A 284 -0.71 24.03 7.61
CA LEU A 284 -1.48 24.30 6.41
C LEU A 284 -1.38 23.16 5.39
N ASN A 285 -0.15 22.71 5.09
CA ASN A 285 0.06 21.65 4.10
C ASN A 285 -0.43 20.29 4.62
N TRP A 286 -0.29 20.02 5.92
CA TRP A 286 -0.90 18.84 6.54
C TRP A 286 -2.44 18.87 6.45
N MET A 287 -3.08 19.99 6.81
CA MET A 287 -4.54 20.17 6.71
C MET A 287 -5.02 19.99 5.27
N ARG A 288 -4.32 20.58 4.29
CA ARG A 288 -4.60 20.41 2.85
C ARG A 288 -4.57 18.93 2.44
N ARG A 289 -3.55 18.17 2.87
CA ARG A 289 -3.45 16.72 2.63
C ARG A 289 -4.63 15.96 3.26
N MET A 290 -4.92 16.19 4.53
CA MET A 290 -6.00 15.50 5.23
C MET A 290 -7.39 15.81 4.65
N ILE A 291 -7.64 17.05 4.23
CA ILE A 291 -8.88 17.43 3.55
C ILE A 291 -8.96 16.77 2.17
N ALA A 292 -7.84 16.64 1.44
CA ALA A 292 -7.82 15.94 0.16
C ALA A 292 -8.16 14.46 0.32
N VAL A 293 -7.57 13.78 1.32
CA VAL A 293 -7.91 12.39 1.68
C VAL A 293 -9.40 12.30 2.03
N ARG A 294 -9.91 13.16 2.92
CA ARG A 294 -11.34 13.15 3.28
C ARG A 294 -12.26 13.29 2.06
N LYS A 295 -11.90 14.14 1.09
CA LYS A 295 -12.71 14.37 -0.13
C LYS A 295 -12.74 13.16 -1.07
N GLN A 296 -11.79 12.22 -0.96
CA GLN A 296 -11.77 10.99 -1.75
C GLN A 296 -12.75 9.93 -1.20
N HIS A 297 -13.15 10.05 0.07
CA HIS A 297 -13.92 9.03 0.78
C HIS A 297 -15.26 9.58 1.27
N LYS A 298 -16.36 9.13 0.64
CA LYS A 298 -17.71 9.55 1.03
C LYS A 298 -18.12 9.03 2.39
N ALA A 299 -17.53 7.91 2.84
CA ALA A 299 -17.81 7.31 4.13
C ALA A 299 -17.61 8.27 5.31
N PHE A 300 -16.69 9.24 5.23
CA PHE A 300 -16.54 10.24 6.29
C PHE A 300 -17.75 11.19 6.41
N GLY A 301 -18.34 11.60 5.29
CA GLY A 301 -19.46 12.55 5.29
C GLY A 301 -20.82 11.89 5.44
N ARG A 302 -21.03 10.75 4.80
CA ARG A 302 -22.35 10.10 4.67
C ARG A 302 -22.45 8.75 5.35
N GLY A 303 -21.32 8.11 5.63
CA GLY A 303 -21.30 6.78 6.18
C GLY A 303 -21.78 6.71 7.62
N THR A 304 -22.26 5.52 7.99
CA THR A 304 -22.57 5.16 9.37
C THR A 304 -21.32 5.23 10.26
N LEU A 305 -21.49 5.25 11.58
CA LEU A 305 -20.38 5.24 12.54
C LEU A 305 -20.62 4.14 13.58
N THR A 306 -19.76 3.12 13.57
CA THR A 306 -19.81 2.01 14.52
C THR A 306 -18.62 2.08 15.46
N ILE A 307 -18.86 2.37 16.75
CA ILE A 307 -17.81 2.48 17.76
C ILE A 307 -17.30 1.09 18.16
N LEU A 308 -15.97 0.94 18.19
CA LEU A 308 -15.30 -0.23 18.76
C LEU A 308 -14.96 0.02 20.23
N TYR A 309 -14.97 -1.04 21.04
CA TYR A 309 -14.76 -0.96 22.49
C TYR A 309 -13.53 -1.75 22.94
N PRO A 310 -12.30 -1.33 22.57
CA PRO A 310 -11.10 -1.95 23.12
C PRO A 310 -11.05 -1.76 24.65
N SER A 311 -10.36 -2.69 25.32
CA SER A 311 -10.11 -2.65 26.76
C SER A 311 -9.28 -1.41 27.16
N ASN A 312 -8.36 -0.98 26.30
CA ASN A 312 -7.59 0.25 26.49
C ASN A 312 -8.47 1.49 26.24
N ARG A 313 -8.96 2.10 27.33
CA ARG A 313 -9.85 3.29 27.31
C ARG A 313 -9.20 4.54 26.70
N LYS A 314 -7.88 4.58 26.60
CA LYS A 314 -7.13 5.68 25.97
C LYS A 314 -7.26 5.70 24.45
N ILE A 315 -7.73 4.61 23.85
CA ILE A 315 -7.91 4.49 22.40
C ILE A 315 -9.38 4.64 22.03
N LEU A 316 -9.67 5.65 21.22
CA LEU A 316 -10.94 5.78 20.52
C LEU A 316 -10.81 5.08 19.16
N ALA A 317 -11.66 4.09 18.91
CA ALA A 317 -11.69 3.39 17.62
C ALA A 317 -13.13 3.26 17.11
N TYR A 318 -13.34 3.46 15.81
CA TYR A 318 -14.64 3.35 15.16
C TYR A 318 -14.49 3.05 13.67
N VAL A 319 -15.51 2.46 13.07
CA VAL A 319 -15.59 2.20 11.63
C VAL A 319 -16.62 3.12 10.99
N ARG A 320 -16.26 3.72 9.85
CA ARG A 320 -17.15 4.45 8.95
C ARG A 320 -17.49 3.57 7.76
N GLU A 321 -18.78 3.46 7.41
CA GLU A 321 -19.23 2.60 6.31
C GLU A 321 -20.28 3.28 5.44
N ASP A 322 -20.04 3.32 4.12
CA ASP A 322 -20.91 3.89 3.07
C ASP A 322 -20.70 3.11 1.77
N ASP A 323 -21.78 2.61 1.14
CA ASP A 323 -21.73 1.90 -0.15
C ASP A 323 -20.62 0.82 -0.29
N GLY A 324 -20.31 0.10 0.80
CA GLY A 324 -19.28 -0.95 0.84
C GLY A 324 -17.84 -0.45 1.08
N GLU A 325 -17.61 0.87 1.06
CA GLU A 325 -16.37 1.49 1.55
C GLU A 325 -16.36 1.44 3.08
N ARG A 326 -15.25 0.95 3.65
CA ARG A 326 -15.09 0.78 5.11
C ARG A 326 -13.80 1.41 5.59
N ILE A 327 -13.91 2.36 6.52
CA ILE A 327 -12.76 3.08 7.04
C ILE A 327 -12.67 2.88 8.56
N LEU A 328 -11.64 2.18 9.00
CA LEU A 328 -11.29 2.03 10.41
C LEU A 328 -10.49 3.26 10.87
N CYS A 329 -11.05 4.03 11.81
CA CYS A 329 -10.38 5.15 12.47
C CYS A 329 -9.93 4.71 13.86
N VAL A 330 -8.65 4.92 14.18
CA VAL A 330 -8.06 4.58 15.50
C VAL A 330 -7.27 5.77 16.00
N ALA A 331 -7.58 6.27 17.19
CA ALA A 331 -7.01 7.49 17.76
C ALA A 331 -6.53 7.27 19.19
N ASN A 332 -5.28 7.62 19.46
CA ASN A 332 -4.72 7.63 20.81
C ASN A 332 -4.97 8.99 21.47
N LEU A 333 -5.77 9.02 22.54
CA LEU A 333 -6.05 10.25 23.30
C LEU A 333 -4.99 10.53 24.37
N SER A 334 -4.04 9.62 24.58
CA SER A 334 -3.01 9.74 25.62
C SER A 334 -1.75 10.44 25.13
N ARG A 335 -1.08 11.14 26.05
CA ARG A 335 0.26 11.71 25.84
C ARG A 335 1.38 10.67 25.76
N GLN A 336 1.06 9.38 25.92
CA GLN A 336 1.99 8.27 25.89
C GLN A 336 1.67 7.35 24.71
N ALA A 337 2.68 6.64 24.19
CA ALA A 337 2.43 5.56 23.24
C ALA A 337 1.52 4.49 23.87
N GLN A 338 0.60 3.95 23.08
CA GLN A 338 -0.38 2.96 23.52
C GLN A 338 -0.38 1.76 22.57
N ALA A 339 -0.51 0.57 23.14
CA ALA A 339 -0.86 -0.64 22.40
C ALA A 339 -2.36 -0.93 22.58
N VAL A 340 -2.97 -1.54 21.57
CA VAL A 340 -4.39 -1.88 21.57
C VAL A 340 -4.66 -3.13 20.76
N GLU A 341 -5.56 -3.96 21.28
CA GLU A 341 -6.16 -5.07 20.56
C GLU A 341 -7.57 -4.65 20.11
N LEU A 342 -7.83 -4.73 18.80
CA LEU A 342 -9.13 -4.42 18.20
C LEU A 342 -9.80 -5.71 17.72
N ASP A 343 -11.08 -5.88 18.05
CA ASP A 343 -11.87 -6.94 17.43
C ASP A 343 -12.28 -6.53 16.01
N LEU A 344 -11.60 -7.09 15.02
CA LEU A 344 -11.88 -6.91 13.59
C LEU A 344 -12.41 -8.19 12.94
N SER A 345 -12.92 -9.14 13.73
CA SER A 345 -13.40 -10.45 13.23
C SER A 345 -14.51 -10.31 12.17
N ALA A 346 -15.35 -9.28 12.27
CA ALA A 346 -16.37 -8.94 11.27
C ALA A 346 -15.79 -8.57 9.89
N TYR A 347 -14.50 -8.24 9.83
CA TYR A 347 -13.78 -7.83 8.63
C TYR A 347 -12.66 -8.82 8.27
N LYS A 348 -12.78 -10.10 8.67
CA LYS A 348 -11.80 -11.15 8.36
C LYS A 348 -11.44 -11.17 6.87
N GLY A 349 -10.14 -11.23 6.59
CA GLY A 349 -9.56 -11.21 5.24
C GLY A 349 -9.37 -9.80 4.67
N ALA A 350 -9.95 -8.75 5.28
CA ALA A 350 -9.71 -7.39 4.84
C ALA A 350 -8.31 -6.92 5.24
N VAL A 351 -7.68 -6.14 4.37
CA VAL A 351 -6.34 -5.57 4.55
C VAL A 351 -6.50 -4.11 4.94
N PRO A 352 -6.08 -3.70 6.16
CA PRO A 352 -6.06 -2.29 6.52
C PRO A 352 -4.98 -1.56 5.72
N VAL A 353 -5.38 -0.59 4.90
CA VAL A 353 -4.48 0.27 4.11
C VAL A 353 -4.55 1.68 4.66
N GLU A 354 -3.43 2.20 5.16
CA GLU A 354 -3.37 3.53 5.78
C GLU A 354 -3.60 4.61 4.71
N LEU A 355 -4.56 5.52 4.94
CA LEU A 355 -5.09 6.41 3.91
C LEU A 355 -4.18 7.60 3.58
N THR A 356 -3.27 8.00 4.46
CA THR A 356 -2.39 9.15 4.20
C THR A 356 -1.21 8.78 3.31
N GLY A 357 -0.55 7.65 3.57
CA GLY A 357 0.64 7.16 2.85
C GLY A 357 0.43 5.87 2.04
N GLY A 358 -0.75 5.26 2.06
CA GLY A 358 -1.06 4.07 1.26
C GLY A 358 -0.42 2.76 1.76
N ALA A 359 0.12 2.75 2.98
CA ALA A 359 0.82 1.60 3.51
C ALA A 359 -0.16 0.49 3.92
N ALA A 360 0.00 -0.72 3.35
CA ALA A 360 -0.79 -1.89 3.72
C ALA A 360 -0.26 -2.57 4.98
N PHE A 361 -1.17 -2.91 5.89
CA PHE A 361 -0.91 -3.64 7.14
C PHE A 361 -1.29 -5.12 7.01
N PRO A 362 -0.96 -5.99 7.98
CA PRO A 362 -1.40 -7.39 7.94
C PRO A 362 -2.93 -7.49 7.80
N PRO A 363 -3.48 -8.47 7.06
CA PRO A 363 -4.92 -8.69 6.97
C PRO A 363 -5.53 -9.03 8.34
N ALA A 364 -6.78 -8.62 8.53
CA ALA A 364 -7.55 -8.95 9.73
C ALA A 364 -7.87 -10.45 9.78
N GLY A 365 -7.51 -11.10 10.87
CA GLY A 365 -7.81 -12.50 11.15
C GLY A 365 -8.99 -12.67 12.11
N GLU A 366 -9.10 -13.86 12.70
CA GLU A 366 -10.05 -14.12 13.79
C GLU A 366 -9.53 -13.69 15.17
N LEU A 367 -8.22 -13.52 15.30
CA LEU A 367 -7.59 -13.04 16.53
C LEU A 367 -7.69 -11.51 16.65
N PRO A 368 -7.67 -10.96 17.88
CA PRO A 368 -7.64 -9.52 18.08
C PRO A 368 -6.48 -8.86 17.33
N TYR A 369 -6.80 -7.81 16.60
CA TYR A 369 -5.88 -7.09 15.75
C TYR A 369 -5.04 -6.11 16.58
N MET A 370 -3.74 -6.41 16.72
CA MET A 370 -2.82 -5.61 17.52
C MET A 370 -2.33 -4.38 16.74
N LEU A 371 -2.45 -3.20 17.36
CA LEU A 371 -1.90 -1.94 16.87
C LEU A 371 -1.11 -1.23 17.96
N THR A 372 -0.13 -0.42 17.53
CA THR A 372 0.58 0.51 18.42
C THR A 372 0.53 1.91 17.82
N LEU A 373 0.24 2.90 18.67
CA LEU A 373 0.12 4.30 18.27
C LEU A 373 1.04 5.17 19.12
N PRO A 374 1.75 6.16 18.53
CA PRO A 374 2.50 7.14 19.30
C PRO A 374 1.55 8.06 20.09
N ALA A 375 2.12 8.86 21.00
CA ALA A 375 1.37 9.86 21.75
C ALA A 375 0.55 10.77 20.82
N TYR A 376 -0.76 10.86 21.06
CA TYR A 376 -1.72 11.61 20.24
C TYR A 376 -1.77 11.20 18.75
N GLY A 377 -1.19 10.05 18.39
CA GLY A 377 -1.24 9.53 17.03
C GLY A 377 -2.61 8.98 16.68
N PHE A 378 -2.94 9.00 15.39
CA PHE A 378 -4.13 8.35 14.86
C PHE A 378 -3.82 7.69 13.51
N PHE A 379 -4.67 6.74 13.12
CA PHE A 379 -4.68 6.12 11.80
C PHE A 379 -6.09 6.14 11.22
N TRP A 380 -6.16 6.31 9.89
CA TRP A 380 -7.34 5.97 9.11
C TRP A 380 -6.95 4.86 8.13
N PHE A 381 -7.61 3.71 8.25
CA PHE A 381 -7.37 2.57 7.37
C PHE A 381 -8.58 2.32 6.49
N LEU A 382 -8.39 2.26 5.17
CA LEU A 382 -9.34 1.60 4.29
C LEU A 382 -9.23 0.09 4.53
N LEU A 383 -10.35 -0.57 4.82
CA LEU A 383 -10.40 -2.02 4.93
C LEU A 383 -10.62 -2.61 3.52
N ALA A 384 -9.52 -2.78 2.80
CA ALA A 384 -9.50 -3.22 1.40
C ALA A 384 -9.63 -4.77 1.28
N PRO A 385 -9.99 -5.31 0.11
CA PRO A 385 -9.98 -6.74 -0.15
C PRO A 385 -8.59 -7.38 0.02
N GLU A 386 -8.54 -8.69 0.25
CA GLU A 386 -7.30 -9.46 0.46
C GLU A 386 -6.29 -9.35 -0.70
N ALA A 387 -6.77 -9.03 -1.92
CA ALA A 387 -5.92 -8.83 -3.09
C ALA A 387 -4.88 -7.71 -2.91
N ASP A 388 -5.14 -6.76 -1.99
CA ASP A 388 -4.28 -5.61 -1.71
C ASP A 388 -3.29 -5.88 -0.54
N ALA A 389 -3.17 -7.13 -0.09
CA ALA A 389 -2.26 -7.51 1.00
C ALA A 389 -0.80 -7.19 0.66
N PRO A 390 0.00 -6.74 1.66
CA PRO A 390 1.40 -6.44 1.43
C PRO A 390 2.16 -7.70 1.00
N ARG A 391 3.07 -7.57 0.02
CA ARG A 391 3.82 -8.70 -0.55
C ARG A 391 4.61 -9.51 0.50
N TRP A 392 5.02 -8.88 1.60
CA TRP A 392 5.72 -9.56 2.71
C TRP A 392 4.78 -10.37 3.60
N HIS A 393 3.46 -10.17 3.52
CA HIS A 393 2.50 -10.95 4.27
C HIS A 393 2.35 -12.34 3.66
N VAL A 394 2.86 -13.34 4.36
CA VAL A 394 2.69 -14.76 4.01
C VAL A 394 1.52 -15.31 4.81
N GLN A 395 0.37 -15.43 4.17
CA GLN A 395 -0.73 -16.23 4.72
C GLN A 395 -0.29 -17.69 4.71
N ALA A 396 -0.14 -18.28 5.90
CA ALA A 396 0.09 -19.70 6.04
C ALA A 396 -1.11 -20.46 5.43
N PRO A 397 -0.88 -21.60 4.75
CA PRO A 397 -1.99 -22.39 4.23
C PRO A 397 -2.92 -22.81 5.36
N ASP A 398 -4.21 -22.90 5.06
CA ASP A 398 -5.17 -23.42 6.03
C ASP A 398 -4.76 -24.84 6.44
N PRO A 399 -4.77 -25.16 7.75
CA PRO A 399 -4.48 -26.51 8.20
C PRO A 399 -5.52 -27.50 7.63
N LEU A 400 -5.14 -28.77 7.56
CA LEU A 400 -6.07 -29.83 7.19
C LEU A 400 -7.28 -29.82 8.15
N PRO A 401 -8.53 -29.81 7.64
CA PRO A 401 -9.74 -29.81 8.46
C PRO A 401 -9.78 -30.99 9.44
N GLU A 402 -9.25 -32.13 9.01
CA GLU A 402 -9.13 -33.33 9.82
C GLU A 402 -7.75 -33.98 9.59
N LEU A 403 -7.02 -34.23 10.69
CA LEU A 403 -5.74 -34.94 10.65
C LEU A 403 -5.97 -36.43 10.95
N ILE A 404 -5.67 -37.28 9.96
CA ILE A 404 -5.63 -38.74 10.16
C ILE A 404 -4.56 -39.11 11.19
N THR A 405 -4.71 -40.26 11.85
CA THR A 405 -3.71 -40.78 12.81
C THR A 405 -2.98 -41.99 12.24
N LEU A 406 -1.67 -41.87 12.05
CA LEU A 406 -0.76 -42.94 11.64
C LEU A 406 -0.05 -43.53 12.85
N THR A 407 0.17 -44.84 12.85
CA THR A 407 0.89 -45.52 13.95
C THR A 407 2.36 -45.65 13.60
N ALA A 408 3.25 -45.24 14.49
CA ALA A 408 4.71 -45.37 14.33
C ALA A 408 5.30 -46.16 15.51
N PRO A 409 5.28 -47.51 15.46
CA PRO A 409 5.85 -48.34 16.52
C PRO A 409 7.31 -47.97 16.80
N ARG A 410 7.66 -47.87 18.09
CA ARG A 410 9.01 -47.48 18.57
C ARG A 410 9.42 -46.04 18.18
N GLY A 411 8.46 -45.21 17.78
CA GLY A 411 8.68 -43.79 17.48
C GLY A 411 9.46 -43.52 16.20
N ARG A 412 9.56 -44.51 15.29
CA ARG A 412 10.34 -44.38 14.05
C ARG A 412 9.46 -43.88 12.92
N LEU A 413 9.78 -42.72 12.35
CA LEU A 413 9.08 -42.17 11.18
C LEU A 413 9.02 -43.16 10.01
N ALA A 414 10.09 -43.94 9.77
CA ALA A 414 10.13 -44.96 8.72
C ALA A 414 8.93 -45.92 8.75
N SER A 415 8.48 -46.31 9.94
CA SER A 415 7.35 -47.24 10.10
C SER A 415 5.99 -46.67 9.66
N ALA A 416 5.85 -45.34 9.62
CA ALA A 416 4.66 -44.68 9.11
C ALA A 416 4.74 -44.38 7.60
N LEU A 417 5.87 -44.71 6.96
CA LEU A 417 6.10 -44.57 5.53
C LEU A 417 6.21 -45.93 4.82
N GLU A 418 5.66 -46.98 5.43
CA GLU A 418 5.61 -48.33 4.88
C GLU A 418 4.19 -48.92 5.04
N GLY A 419 3.89 -49.98 4.29
CA GLY A 419 2.68 -50.79 4.50
C GLY A 419 1.35 -50.03 4.45
N ARG A 420 0.51 -50.26 5.46
CA ARG A 420 -0.85 -49.72 5.53
C ARG A 420 -0.85 -48.22 5.79
N GLU A 421 0.06 -47.75 6.64
CA GLU A 421 0.21 -46.36 7.05
C GLU A 421 0.60 -45.48 5.85
N LEU A 422 1.49 -45.97 4.97
CA LEU A 422 1.82 -45.28 3.72
C LEU A 422 0.61 -45.19 2.77
N ASP A 423 -0.13 -46.29 2.54
CA ASP A 423 -1.31 -46.26 1.67
C ASP A 423 -2.38 -45.30 2.20
N GLN A 424 -2.50 -45.15 3.52
CA GLN A 424 -3.38 -44.17 4.14
C GLN A 424 -2.88 -42.73 3.95
N LEU A 425 -1.58 -42.48 4.15
CA LEU A 425 -0.97 -41.17 3.92
C LEU A 425 -1.14 -40.70 2.47
N GLU A 426 -0.92 -41.59 1.50
CA GLU A 426 -1.02 -41.32 0.05
C GLU A 426 -2.44 -41.00 -0.44
N ARG A 427 -3.46 -41.53 0.23
CA ARG A 427 -4.87 -41.38 -0.16
C ARG A 427 -5.60 -40.29 0.62
N ASP A 428 -5.39 -40.23 1.92
CA ASP A 428 -6.29 -39.48 2.81
C ASP A 428 -5.68 -38.14 3.26
N ALA A 429 -4.36 -38.02 3.31
CA ALA A 429 -3.68 -36.81 3.81
C ALA A 429 -2.93 -36.03 2.71
N LEU A 430 -2.08 -36.69 1.93
CA LEU A 430 -1.25 -36.03 0.93
C LEU A 430 -2.04 -35.28 -0.16
N PRO A 431 -3.13 -35.81 -0.74
CA PRO A 431 -3.88 -35.08 -1.76
C PRO A 431 -4.41 -33.73 -1.28
N GLY A 432 -5.12 -33.74 -0.14
CA GLY A 432 -5.67 -32.52 0.46
C GLY A 432 -4.60 -31.56 1.00
N PHE A 433 -3.42 -32.07 1.38
CA PHE A 433 -2.30 -31.23 1.79
C PHE A 433 -1.67 -30.52 0.59
N VAL A 434 -1.29 -31.26 -0.46
CA VAL A 434 -0.58 -30.74 -1.65
C VAL A 434 -1.44 -29.73 -2.42
N GLU A 435 -2.75 -29.95 -2.54
CA GLU A 435 -3.67 -29.02 -3.20
C GLU A 435 -3.73 -27.63 -2.53
N ARG A 436 -3.46 -27.54 -1.22
CA ARG A 436 -3.41 -26.27 -0.48
C ARG A 436 -2.07 -25.55 -0.57
N GLN A 437 -1.04 -26.19 -1.11
CA GLN A 437 0.30 -25.61 -1.14
C GLN A 437 0.49 -24.63 -2.28
N ARG A 438 1.26 -23.56 -2.03
CA ARG A 438 1.54 -22.54 -3.06
C ARG A 438 2.43 -23.07 -4.18
N TRP A 439 3.37 -23.95 -3.85
CA TRP A 439 4.35 -24.55 -4.78
C TRP A 439 3.77 -25.62 -5.71
N PHE A 440 2.53 -26.06 -5.49
CA PHE A 440 1.89 -27.04 -6.36
C PHE A 440 1.45 -26.38 -7.69
N ALA A 441 2.01 -26.84 -8.80
CA ALA A 441 1.86 -26.18 -10.10
C ALA A 441 0.54 -26.51 -10.83
N ASP A 442 -0.12 -27.62 -10.49
CA ASP A 442 -1.32 -28.13 -11.15
C ASP A 442 -2.62 -27.70 -10.43
N LYS A 443 -2.70 -26.44 -9.99
CA LYS A 443 -3.87 -25.91 -9.26
C LYS A 443 -5.15 -26.10 -10.07
N GLY A 444 -6.22 -26.54 -9.40
CA GLY A 444 -7.54 -26.76 -10.01
C GLY A 444 -7.76 -28.13 -10.67
N LYS A 445 -6.75 -29.01 -10.69
CA LYS A 445 -6.93 -30.43 -11.04
C LYS A 445 -7.20 -31.26 -9.78
N VAL A 446 -8.13 -32.20 -9.86
CA VAL A 446 -8.43 -33.13 -8.74
C VAL A 446 -7.30 -34.13 -8.57
N VAL A 447 -6.63 -34.11 -7.43
CA VAL A 447 -5.60 -35.09 -7.07
C VAL A 447 -6.25 -36.23 -6.29
N ARG A 448 -6.32 -37.43 -6.88
CA ARG A 448 -6.95 -38.59 -6.21
C ARG A 448 -6.03 -39.34 -5.26
N ARG A 449 -4.74 -39.32 -5.56
CA ARG A 449 -3.68 -40.00 -4.81
C ARG A 449 -2.38 -39.27 -5.07
N VAL A 450 -1.51 -39.23 -4.06
CA VAL A 450 -0.14 -38.78 -4.22
C VAL A 450 0.76 -39.92 -3.81
N ARG A 451 1.54 -40.47 -4.75
CA ARG A 451 2.51 -41.50 -4.41
C ARG A 451 3.69 -40.88 -3.67
N ALA A 452 4.05 -41.46 -2.54
CA ALA A 452 5.17 -41.03 -1.70
C ALA A 452 6.25 -42.11 -1.73
N THR A 453 7.41 -41.78 -2.27
CA THR A 453 8.57 -42.68 -2.35
C THR A 453 9.66 -42.17 -1.41
N PRO A 454 9.85 -42.80 -0.24
CA PRO A 454 10.98 -42.51 0.63
C PRO A 454 12.28 -42.89 -0.07
N ILE A 455 13.22 -41.96 -0.16
CA ILE A 455 14.52 -42.20 -0.81
C ILE A 455 15.65 -42.38 0.20
N GLY A 456 15.50 -41.87 1.43
CA GLY A 456 16.51 -41.98 2.48
C GLY A 456 16.31 -41.01 3.63
N SER A 457 17.38 -40.79 4.40
CA SER A 457 17.45 -39.82 5.51
C SER A 457 18.82 -39.14 5.52
N ILE A 458 18.88 -37.91 6.02
CA ILE A 458 20.14 -37.24 6.32
C ILE A 458 20.55 -37.62 7.76
N PRO A 459 21.85 -37.80 8.06
CA PRO A 459 22.31 -38.02 9.43
C PRO A 459 21.82 -36.89 10.38
N GLY A 460 21.07 -37.27 11.42
CA GLY A 460 20.34 -36.31 12.28
C GLY A 460 18.94 -36.83 12.66
N GLU A 461 18.87 -38.10 13.07
CA GLU A 461 17.75 -38.95 13.58
C GLU A 461 16.24 -38.70 13.33
N GLN A 462 15.74 -37.64 12.68
CA GLN A 462 14.29 -37.33 12.69
C GLN A 462 13.66 -36.95 11.34
N ASN A 463 14.40 -36.98 10.24
CA ASN A 463 13.86 -36.65 8.91
C ASN A 463 13.83 -37.87 7.94
N LYS A 464 12.87 -37.85 7.02
CA LYS A 464 12.81 -38.75 5.86
C LYS A 464 12.67 -37.94 4.59
N LEU A 465 13.56 -38.19 3.63
CA LEU A 465 13.51 -37.59 2.31
C LEU A 465 12.48 -38.34 1.48
N VAL A 466 11.47 -37.65 0.95
CA VAL A 466 10.39 -38.27 0.19
C VAL A 466 10.19 -37.55 -1.14
N LEU A 467 10.09 -38.35 -2.21
CA LEU A 467 9.65 -37.89 -3.52
C LEU A 467 8.14 -38.12 -3.65
N LEU A 468 7.41 -37.08 -4.01
CA LEU A 468 5.98 -37.12 -4.23
C LEU A 468 5.66 -37.09 -5.73
N ARG A 469 4.73 -37.95 -6.15
CA ARG A 469 4.19 -37.96 -7.51
C ARG A 469 2.65 -37.94 -7.44
N PRO A 470 2.03 -36.76 -7.61
CA PRO A 470 0.58 -36.63 -7.69
C PRO A 470 0.04 -37.34 -8.93
N GLU A 471 -1.06 -38.07 -8.81
CA GLU A 471 -1.74 -38.66 -9.98
C GLU A 471 -2.64 -37.59 -10.66
N SER A 472 -2.01 -36.58 -11.29
CA SER A 472 -2.64 -35.40 -11.93
C SER A 472 -2.50 -35.36 -13.47
N GLY A 473 -2.94 -36.41 -14.16
CA GLY A 473 -2.92 -36.49 -15.64
C GLY A 473 -1.66 -37.15 -16.22
N GLU A 474 -1.49 -37.11 -17.55
CA GLU A 474 -0.50 -37.93 -18.29
C GLU A 474 0.98 -37.52 -18.10
N GLU A 475 1.28 -36.31 -17.61
CA GLU A 475 2.65 -35.81 -17.35
C GLU A 475 2.82 -35.29 -15.91
N ALA A 476 2.57 -36.15 -14.91
CA ALA A 476 2.73 -35.78 -13.50
C ALA A 476 4.19 -35.45 -13.14
N ALA A 477 4.43 -34.23 -12.63
CA ALA A 477 5.73 -33.78 -12.14
C ALA A 477 6.10 -34.43 -10.79
N THR A 478 7.41 -34.57 -10.55
CA THR A 478 7.96 -35.04 -9.28
C THR A 478 8.23 -33.87 -8.35
N TYR A 479 7.82 -34.00 -7.09
CA TYR A 479 8.05 -33.02 -6.03
C TYR A 479 8.91 -33.62 -4.91
N PHE A 480 9.70 -32.79 -4.25
CA PHE A 480 10.50 -33.15 -3.09
C PHE A 480 9.88 -32.57 -1.82
N MET A 481 9.61 -33.44 -0.85
CA MET A 481 9.07 -33.06 0.44
C MET A 481 9.73 -33.90 1.54
N PRO A 482 10.70 -33.35 2.27
CA PRO A 482 11.19 -34.02 3.47
C PRO A 482 10.06 -34.08 4.50
N LEU A 483 10.03 -35.14 5.29
CA LEU A 483 9.05 -35.35 6.37
C LEU A 483 9.76 -35.34 7.70
N THR A 484 9.20 -34.64 8.67
CA THR A 484 9.71 -34.58 10.04
C THR A 484 8.59 -34.82 11.06
N VAL A 485 8.96 -35.30 12.24
CA VAL A 485 8.05 -35.49 13.37
C VAL A 485 8.36 -34.50 14.50
N LEU A 486 7.31 -33.87 15.02
CA LEU A 486 7.33 -33.15 16.30
C LEU A 486 6.48 -33.94 17.31
N TRP A 487 7.10 -34.55 18.30
CA TRP A 487 6.39 -35.23 19.38
C TRP A 487 5.83 -34.21 20.39
N GLY A 488 4.64 -34.48 20.93
CA GLY A 488 3.90 -33.59 21.84
C GLY A 488 2.55 -33.16 21.26
N GLU A 489 1.49 -33.22 22.08
CA GLU A 489 0.13 -32.84 21.68
C GLU A 489 -0.03 -31.33 21.47
N GLU A 490 0.82 -30.52 22.09
CA GLU A 490 0.89 -29.07 21.91
C GLU A 490 1.14 -28.66 20.45
N ASN A 491 1.77 -29.53 19.65
CA ASN A 491 2.00 -29.29 18.23
C ASN A 491 0.76 -29.53 17.34
N LEU A 492 -0.32 -30.07 17.92
CA LEU A 492 -1.57 -30.42 17.24
C LEU A 492 -2.74 -29.50 17.63
N GLN A 493 -2.52 -28.56 18.56
CA GLN A 493 -3.53 -27.63 19.06
C GLN A 493 -3.67 -26.40 18.16
N PHE A 494 -4.86 -25.79 18.15
CA PHE A 494 -5.09 -24.53 17.43
C PHE A 494 -4.16 -23.43 17.98
N GLY A 495 -3.47 -22.73 17.08
CA GLY A 495 -2.43 -21.75 17.42
C GLY A 495 -1.01 -22.33 17.51
N ALA A 496 -0.81 -23.64 17.35
CA ALA A 496 0.53 -24.22 17.27
C ALA A 496 1.28 -23.68 16.03
N PRO A 497 2.56 -23.24 16.16
CA PRO A 497 3.28 -22.53 15.10
C PRO A 497 3.41 -23.28 13.76
N LYS A 498 3.35 -24.63 13.79
CA LYS A 498 3.55 -25.50 12.63
C LYS A 498 2.28 -26.25 12.19
N LEU A 499 1.11 -25.90 12.75
CA LEU A 499 -0.14 -26.62 12.47
C LEU A 499 -0.49 -26.61 10.97
N SER A 500 -0.33 -25.47 10.30
CA SER A 500 -0.57 -25.30 8.86
C SER A 500 0.27 -26.21 7.96
N TYR A 501 1.40 -26.73 8.46
CA TYR A 501 2.31 -27.60 7.71
C TYR A 501 2.20 -29.07 8.14
N THR A 502 1.25 -29.40 9.04
CA THR A 502 1.02 -30.75 9.53
C THR A 502 0.18 -31.57 8.55
N LEU A 503 0.66 -32.76 8.19
CA LEU A 503 -0.01 -33.72 7.32
C LEU A 503 -0.90 -34.70 8.08
N ALA A 504 -0.41 -35.19 9.23
CA ALA A 504 -1.08 -36.23 9.99
C ALA A 504 -0.64 -36.20 11.46
N ARG A 505 -1.42 -36.87 12.33
CA ARG A 505 -1.01 -37.23 13.68
C ARG A 505 -0.19 -38.51 13.62
N LEU A 506 0.91 -38.55 14.35
CA LEU A 506 1.73 -39.75 14.53
C LEU A 506 1.57 -40.26 15.96
N ARG A 507 1.32 -41.55 16.13
CA ARG A 507 1.16 -42.18 17.45
C ARG A 507 2.25 -43.20 17.73
N ASN A 508 2.91 -43.07 18.87
CA ASN A 508 3.84 -44.06 19.43
C ASN A 508 3.44 -44.39 20.87
N GLY A 509 2.74 -45.51 21.05
CA GLY A 509 2.17 -45.88 22.36
C GLY A 509 1.20 -44.81 22.86
N PRO A 510 1.39 -44.25 24.07
CA PRO A 510 0.56 -43.16 24.60
C PRO A 510 0.96 -41.77 24.05
N THR A 511 2.06 -41.66 23.30
CA THR A 511 2.59 -40.38 22.83
C THR A 511 2.03 -40.05 21.45
N LEU A 512 1.51 -38.84 21.30
CA LEU A 512 1.09 -38.25 20.03
C LEU A 512 2.13 -37.24 19.55
N GLY A 513 2.19 -37.05 18.23
CA GLY A 513 3.02 -36.04 17.59
C GLY A 513 2.44 -35.59 16.25
N ALA A 514 2.96 -34.51 15.70
CA ALA A 514 2.64 -34.01 14.38
C ALA A 514 3.64 -34.55 13.35
N LEU A 515 3.15 -35.19 12.29
CA LEU A 515 3.91 -35.45 11.06
C LEU A 515 3.73 -34.24 10.16
N LEU A 516 4.80 -33.51 9.87
CA LEU A 516 4.76 -32.30 9.07
C LEU A 516 5.73 -32.32 7.89
N ASP A 517 5.57 -31.35 7.00
CA ASP A 517 6.52 -31.03 5.94
C ASP A 517 7.80 -30.47 6.56
N GLY A 518 8.85 -31.31 6.55
CA GLY A 518 10.14 -31.04 7.17
C GLY A 518 10.88 -29.86 6.56
N ALA A 519 10.50 -29.37 5.38
CA ALA A 519 11.12 -28.17 4.82
C ALA A 519 10.75 -26.91 5.61
N PHE A 520 9.74 -26.97 6.47
CA PHE A 520 9.39 -25.90 7.43
C PHE A 520 9.95 -26.14 8.83
N ASP A 521 10.79 -27.17 9.02
CA ASP A 521 11.45 -27.48 10.28
C ASP A 521 12.90 -26.99 10.25
N GLU A 522 13.24 -26.09 11.17
CA GLU A 522 14.58 -25.53 11.34
C GLU A 522 15.63 -26.64 11.51
N ARG A 523 15.26 -27.76 12.13
CA ARG A 523 16.17 -28.90 12.40
C ARG A 523 16.60 -29.59 11.11
N PHE A 524 15.68 -29.75 10.16
CA PHE A 524 16.00 -30.35 8.85
C PHE A 524 17.03 -29.51 8.10
N HIS A 525 16.88 -28.19 8.07
CA HIS A 525 17.83 -27.29 7.40
C HIS A 525 19.21 -27.33 8.06
N ARG A 526 19.25 -27.45 9.40
CA ARG A 526 20.51 -27.59 10.15
C ARG A 526 21.24 -28.87 9.78
N ASP A 527 20.55 -30.00 9.74
CA ASP A 527 21.13 -31.31 9.37
C ASP A 527 21.57 -31.33 7.91
N LEU A 528 20.74 -30.81 7.01
CA LEU A 528 21.05 -30.71 5.58
C LEU A 528 22.28 -29.82 5.34
N LEU A 529 22.37 -28.67 6.00
CA LEU A 529 23.52 -27.77 5.89
C LEU A 529 24.80 -28.44 6.43
N ALA A 530 24.73 -29.12 7.57
CA ALA A 530 25.86 -29.86 8.12
C ALA A 530 26.36 -30.96 7.15
N ALA A 531 25.44 -31.68 6.51
CA ALA A 531 25.79 -32.68 5.49
C ALA A 531 26.43 -32.05 4.25
N ILE A 532 25.90 -30.91 3.77
CA ILE A 532 26.50 -30.17 2.65
C ILE A 532 27.92 -29.74 2.98
N VAL A 533 28.14 -29.13 4.15
CA VAL A 533 29.47 -28.65 4.60
C VAL A 533 30.47 -29.80 4.70
N ALA A 534 30.05 -30.95 5.25
CA ALA A 534 30.91 -32.13 5.36
C ALA A 534 31.35 -32.68 3.98
N GLY A 535 30.50 -32.57 2.95
CA GLY A 535 30.83 -32.94 1.58
C GLY A 535 31.07 -34.43 1.35
N ASN A 536 30.62 -35.30 2.25
CA ASN A 536 30.74 -36.75 2.10
C ASN A 536 29.49 -37.31 1.43
N ASP A 537 29.65 -38.06 0.34
CA ASP A 537 28.53 -38.77 -0.31
C ASP A 537 27.88 -39.77 0.67
N ILE A 538 26.56 -39.74 0.78
CA ILE A 538 25.79 -40.61 1.67
C ILE A 538 25.00 -41.62 0.84
N ARG A 539 25.27 -42.91 1.05
CA ARG A 539 24.46 -43.98 0.47
C ARG A 539 23.10 -44.04 1.15
N ILE A 540 22.03 -43.95 0.37
CA ILE A 540 20.64 -44.05 0.81
C ILE A 540 19.93 -45.20 0.08
N ASP A 541 18.68 -45.51 0.43
CA ASP A 541 17.99 -46.72 -0.04
C ASP A 541 17.81 -46.76 -1.57
N ALA A 542 17.62 -45.60 -2.20
CA ALA A 542 17.31 -45.47 -3.63
C ALA A 542 18.45 -44.90 -4.50
N GLY A 543 19.64 -44.67 -3.91
CA GLY A 543 20.77 -44.07 -4.61
C GLY A 543 21.82 -43.46 -3.67
N VAL A 544 22.48 -42.41 -4.13
CA VAL A 544 23.49 -41.65 -3.38
C VAL A 544 23.05 -40.19 -3.27
N LEU A 545 23.13 -39.64 -2.05
CA LEU A 545 23.08 -38.20 -1.84
C LEU A 545 24.49 -37.64 -2.00
N ARG A 546 24.70 -36.82 -3.03
CA ARG A 546 25.96 -36.15 -3.31
C ARG A 546 25.94 -34.73 -2.77
N PHE A 547 26.99 -34.36 -2.07
CA PHE A 547 27.13 -33.05 -1.45
C PHE A 547 28.36 -32.34 -2.01
N ASN A 548 28.14 -31.19 -2.63
CA ASN A 548 29.19 -30.44 -3.33
C ASN A 548 29.40 -29.07 -2.66
N PRO A 549 30.13 -28.97 -1.52
CA PRO A 549 30.47 -27.69 -0.91
C PRO A 549 31.63 -27.01 -1.65
N THR A 550 31.58 -25.68 -1.72
CA THR A 550 32.74 -24.86 -2.09
C THR A 550 33.70 -24.69 -0.91
N GLU A 551 34.95 -24.30 -1.18
CA GLU A 551 35.94 -23.94 -0.15
C GLU A 551 35.39 -22.83 0.76
N SER A 552 34.74 -21.82 0.18
CA SER A 552 34.15 -20.68 0.91
C SER A 552 33.10 -21.12 1.93
N LEU A 553 32.26 -22.10 1.59
CA LEU A 553 31.25 -22.62 2.51
C LEU A 553 31.87 -23.34 3.70
N ARG A 554 32.96 -24.09 3.50
CA ARG A 554 33.65 -24.83 4.57
C ARG A 554 34.31 -23.92 5.61
N LEU A 555 34.69 -22.71 5.20
CA LEU A 555 35.35 -21.73 6.05
C LEU A 555 34.35 -20.76 6.74
N MET A 556 33.07 -20.83 6.39
CA MET A 556 32.04 -19.93 6.88
C MET A 556 31.54 -20.31 8.27
N ASP A 557 31.28 -19.31 9.12
CA ASP A 557 30.62 -19.52 10.42
C ASP A 557 29.09 -19.62 10.21
N LEU A 558 28.56 -20.82 10.41
CA LEU A 558 27.15 -21.15 10.23
C LEU A 558 26.43 -21.40 11.57
N SER A 559 26.99 -20.89 12.68
CA SER A 559 26.43 -21.06 14.03
C SER A 559 25.18 -20.22 14.32
N GLY A 560 24.84 -19.28 13.44
CA GLY A 560 23.70 -18.37 13.60
C GLY A 560 22.32 -19.03 13.61
N GLU A 561 21.30 -18.25 13.98
CA GLU A 561 19.90 -18.71 13.98
C GLU A 561 19.37 -18.95 12.56
N LEU A 562 18.51 -19.96 12.42
CA LEU A 562 17.80 -20.28 11.18
C LEU A 562 16.46 -19.58 11.18
N ARG A 563 16.18 -18.80 10.13
CA ARG A 563 14.90 -18.12 9.95
C ARG A 563 14.37 -18.34 8.53
N THR A 564 13.06 -18.41 8.39
CA THR A 564 12.41 -18.52 7.07
C THR A 564 12.66 -17.26 6.23
N ALA A 565 12.95 -17.44 4.94
CA ALA A 565 13.18 -16.35 4.01
C ALA A 565 11.91 -16.08 3.17
N GLY A 566 11.03 -15.19 3.65
CA GLY A 566 9.94 -14.61 2.84
C GLY A 566 8.99 -15.60 2.13
N VAL A 567 8.33 -15.13 1.06
CA VAL A 567 7.20 -15.80 0.39
C VAL A 567 7.61 -17.05 -0.37
N GLU A 568 6.89 -18.15 -0.15
CA GLU A 568 7.00 -19.42 -0.87
C GLU A 568 6.60 -19.30 -2.35
N GLN A 569 7.50 -19.65 -3.26
CA GLN A 569 7.26 -19.73 -4.71
C GLN A 569 7.51 -21.15 -5.23
N SER A 570 8.71 -21.42 -5.77
CA SER A 570 9.16 -22.73 -6.31
C SER A 570 9.99 -23.55 -5.32
N ASN A 571 10.42 -22.93 -4.21
CA ASN A 571 11.32 -23.46 -3.21
C ASN A 571 10.94 -22.96 -1.81
N VAL A 572 11.48 -23.61 -0.78
CA VAL A 572 11.47 -23.12 0.60
C VAL A 572 12.89 -22.71 0.99
N SER A 573 13.01 -21.46 1.44
CA SER A 573 14.31 -20.85 1.71
C SER A 573 14.46 -20.51 3.19
N PHE A 574 15.64 -20.78 3.75
CA PHE A 574 16.02 -20.42 5.12
C PHE A 574 17.33 -19.62 5.11
N ILE A 575 17.37 -18.54 5.88
CA ILE A 575 18.56 -17.75 6.13
C ILE A 575 19.27 -18.34 7.36
N VAL A 576 20.58 -18.54 7.25
CA VAL A 576 21.47 -19.04 8.29
C VAL A 576 22.29 -17.87 8.83
N GLY A 577 21.89 -17.36 9.99
CA GLY A 577 22.47 -16.15 10.59
C GLY A 577 22.41 -14.96 9.63
N ALA A 578 23.58 -14.52 9.19
CA ALA A 578 23.73 -13.43 8.24
C ALA A 578 24.62 -13.75 7.04
N GLU A 579 25.00 -15.02 6.87
CA GLU A 579 26.09 -15.42 5.99
C GLU A 579 25.60 -16.23 4.79
N ALA A 580 24.60 -17.10 4.98
CA ALA A 580 24.13 -18.01 3.94
C ALA A 580 22.60 -18.11 3.87
N ILE A 581 22.09 -18.46 2.69
CA ILE A 581 20.71 -18.84 2.45
C ILE A 581 20.68 -20.24 1.82
N ILE A 582 19.91 -21.15 2.42
CA ILE A 582 19.68 -22.49 1.89
C ILE A 582 18.30 -22.52 1.24
N LYS A 583 18.25 -23.00 -0.01
CA LYS A 583 17.03 -23.16 -0.80
C LYS A 583 16.75 -24.64 -1.02
N VAL A 584 15.55 -25.10 -0.64
CA VAL A 584 15.07 -26.46 -0.86
C VAL A 584 14.07 -26.43 -2.01
N TYR A 585 14.42 -27.08 -3.13
CA TYR A 585 13.59 -27.07 -4.33
C TYR A 585 12.39 -28.01 -4.17
N ARG A 586 11.18 -27.52 -4.46
CA ARG A 586 9.95 -28.32 -4.34
C ARG A 586 9.68 -29.14 -5.59
N ARG A 587 9.65 -28.50 -6.76
CA ARG A 587 9.42 -29.19 -8.04
C ARG A 587 10.75 -29.60 -8.64
N LEU A 588 11.01 -30.91 -8.72
CA LEU A 588 12.26 -31.42 -9.28
C LEU A 588 12.23 -31.41 -10.81
N ARG A 589 13.40 -31.20 -11.41
CA ARG A 589 13.61 -31.21 -12.87
C ARG A 589 14.73 -32.18 -13.20
N ASP A 590 14.65 -32.80 -14.37
CA ASP A 590 15.71 -33.66 -14.88
C ASP A 590 16.90 -32.82 -15.37
N GLY A 591 18.09 -33.12 -14.85
CA GLY A 591 19.33 -32.42 -15.22
C GLY A 591 19.65 -31.23 -14.33
N GLU A 592 20.66 -30.46 -14.74
CA GLU A 592 21.23 -29.37 -13.94
C GLU A 592 20.26 -28.19 -13.79
N GLN A 593 20.03 -27.72 -12.57
CA GLN A 593 19.21 -26.54 -12.28
C GLN A 593 19.87 -25.26 -12.84
N PRO A 594 19.18 -24.44 -13.64
CA PRO A 594 19.75 -23.24 -14.24
C PRO A 594 20.35 -22.25 -13.22
N GLU A 595 19.68 -22.06 -12.08
CA GLU A 595 20.17 -21.17 -11.01
C GLU A 595 21.54 -21.62 -10.47
N ILE A 596 21.74 -22.94 -10.34
CA ILE A 596 23.01 -23.52 -9.88
C ILE A 596 24.05 -23.48 -10.98
N GLU A 597 23.69 -23.86 -12.21
CA GLU A 597 24.57 -23.84 -13.37
C GLU A 597 25.17 -22.44 -13.56
N ILE A 598 24.31 -21.41 -13.54
CA ILE A 598 24.70 -20.01 -13.71
C ILE A 598 25.41 -19.47 -12.47
N GLY A 599 24.87 -19.69 -11.27
CA GLY A 599 25.47 -19.22 -10.03
C GLY A 599 26.88 -19.76 -9.82
N ARG A 600 27.10 -21.05 -10.10
CA ARG A 600 28.42 -21.68 -10.05
C ARG A 600 29.37 -21.07 -11.07
N PHE A 601 28.95 -20.90 -12.32
CA PHE A 601 29.78 -20.28 -13.36
C PHE A 601 30.19 -18.84 -13.00
N LEU A 602 29.22 -18.02 -12.57
CA LEU A 602 29.47 -16.62 -12.19
C LEU A 602 30.40 -16.52 -10.99
N THR A 603 30.32 -17.45 -10.04
CA THR A 603 31.14 -17.47 -8.83
C THR A 603 32.54 -18.01 -9.10
N GLU A 604 32.67 -19.21 -9.66
CA GLU A 604 33.93 -19.95 -9.72
C GLU A 604 34.77 -19.63 -10.97
N ILE A 605 34.14 -19.22 -12.07
CA ILE A 605 34.82 -19.02 -13.36
C ILE A 605 34.90 -17.52 -13.71
N ALA A 606 33.76 -16.83 -13.68
CA ALA A 606 33.71 -15.44 -14.13
C ALA A 606 34.08 -14.42 -13.03
N GLY A 607 33.98 -14.80 -11.75
CA GLY A 607 34.30 -13.94 -10.61
C GLY A 607 33.38 -12.72 -10.47
N TYR A 608 32.13 -12.82 -10.92
CA TYR A 608 31.16 -11.73 -10.86
C TYR A 608 30.64 -11.54 -9.43
N ARG A 609 30.84 -10.36 -8.85
CA ARG A 609 30.59 -10.09 -7.41
C ARG A 609 29.19 -9.58 -7.10
N ASN A 610 28.47 -9.07 -8.11
CA ASN A 610 27.15 -8.44 -7.93
C ASN A 610 26.00 -9.46 -8.11
N THR A 611 26.19 -10.64 -7.53
CA THR A 611 25.20 -11.72 -7.43
C THR A 611 25.53 -12.57 -6.19
N PRO A 612 24.54 -13.21 -5.53
CA PRO A 612 24.82 -14.13 -4.43
C PRO A 612 25.77 -15.25 -4.86
N ALA A 613 26.92 -15.36 -4.19
CA ALA A 613 27.90 -16.40 -4.50
C ALA A 613 27.31 -17.79 -4.25
N PHE A 614 27.51 -18.70 -5.20
CA PHE A 614 27.17 -20.11 -5.02
C PHE A 614 28.11 -20.73 -3.99
N LEU A 615 27.55 -21.38 -2.96
CA LEU A 615 28.31 -21.94 -1.84
C LEU A 615 28.28 -23.47 -1.81
N GLY A 616 27.23 -24.10 -2.30
CA GLY A 616 27.18 -25.56 -2.41
C GLY A 616 25.81 -26.09 -2.82
N ALA A 617 25.71 -27.39 -3.05
CA ALA A 617 24.46 -28.06 -3.41
C ALA A 617 24.37 -29.49 -2.85
N ALA A 618 23.13 -29.97 -2.72
CA ALA A 618 22.79 -31.36 -2.43
C ALA A 618 22.02 -31.96 -3.61
N GLU A 619 22.51 -33.07 -4.14
CA GLU A 619 21.97 -33.76 -5.30
C GLU A 619 21.61 -35.20 -4.93
N PHE A 620 20.50 -35.70 -5.45
CA PHE A 620 20.15 -37.12 -5.41
C PHE A 620 20.56 -37.76 -6.74
N VAL A 621 21.39 -38.80 -6.66
CA VAL A 621 21.82 -39.62 -7.78
C VAL A 621 21.16 -40.99 -7.63
N PRO A 622 20.15 -41.32 -8.45
CA PRO A 622 19.50 -42.62 -8.44
C PRO A 622 20.46 -43.78 -8.72
N ASP A 623 20.13 -44.99 -8.26
CA ASP A 623 20.86 -46.22 -8.59
C ASP A 623 20.61 -46.73 -10.02
N ASP A 624 19.48 -46.35 -10.62
CA ASP A 624 19.23 -46.58 -12.04
C ASP A 624 20.05 -45.58 -12.88
N ASP A 625 20.16 -45.79 -14.21
CA ASP A 625 20.82 -44.84 -15.13
C ASP A 625 20.08 -43.46 -15.22
N GLY A 626 19.30 -43.12 -14.20
CA GLY A 626 18.63 -41.85 -14.00
C GLY A 626 19.61 -40.69 -13.88
N LYS A 627 19.14 -39.50 -14.27
CA LYS A 627 19.93 -38.27 -14.18
C LYS A 627 19.95 -37.77 -12.72
N PRO A 628 21.08 -37.21 -12.24
CA PRO A 628 21.11 -36.51 -10.96
C PRO A 628 20.04 -35.41 -10.90
N VAL A 629 19.40 -35.28 -9.76
CA VAL A 629 18.41 -34.23 -9.47
C VAL A 629 18.85 -33.40 -8.27
N THR A 630 18.80 -32.09 -8.38
CA THR A 630 19.17 -31.21 -7.26
C THR A 630 18.02 -31.08 -6.27
N LEU A 631 18.29 -31.36 -5.00
CA LEU A 631 17.33 -31.22 -3.90
C LEU A 631 17.42 -29.87 -3.21
N ALA A 632 18.65 -29.35 -3.02
CA ALA A 632 18.89 -28.08 -2.37
C ALA A 632 20.16 -27.38 -2.85
N ALA A 633 20.22 -26.06 -2.68
CA ALA A 633 21.38 -25.22 -2.95
C ALA A 633 21.62 -24.22 -1.82
N VAL A 634 22.88 -23.85 -1.62
CA VAL A 634 23.31 -22.84 -0.65
C VAL A 634 23.96 -21.69 -1.42
N PHE A 635 23.52 -20.48 -1.13
CA PHE A 635 24.09 -19.24 -1.66
C PHE A 635 24.51 -18.33 -0.51
N ALA A 636 25.42 -17.39 -0.75
CA ALA A 636 25.73 -16.33 0.20
C ALA A 636 24.47 -15.49 0.46
N PHE A 637 24.20 -15.19 1.73
CA PHE A 637 23.08 -14.31 2.07
C PHE A 637 23.49 -12.86 1.84
N VAL A 638 22.62 -12.13 1.14
CA VAL A 638 22.82 -10.71 0.85
C VAL A 638 21.89 -9.91 1.75
N ARG A 639 22.46 -9.18 2.72
CA ARG A 639 21.71 -8.17 3.49
C ARG A 639 21.33 -7.04 2.54
N ASN A 640 20.04 -6.75 2.42
CA ASN A 640 19.51 -5.83 1.42
C ASN A 640 18.37 -4.99 2.00
N GLN A 641 18.07 -3.85 1.36
CA GLN A 641 16.98 -2.94 1.71
C GLN A 641 15.65 -3.30 1.01
N GLY A 642 15.59 -4.44 0.30
CA GLY A 642 14.47 -4.86 -0.53
C GLY A 642 14.82 -4.92 -2.02
N ASP A 643 13.82 -5.27 -2.83
CA ASP A 643 13.96 -5.28 -4.29
C ASP A 643 13.91 -3.85 -4.87
N ALA A 644 14.56 -3.67 -6.02
CA ALA A 644 14.67 -2.37 -6.68
C ALA A 644 13.31 -1.88 -7.21
N TRP A 645 12.34 -2.79 -7.41
CA TRP A 645 10.98 -2.41 -7.79
C TRP A 645 10.30 -1.63 -6.66
N ALA A 646 10.28 -2.17 -5.43
CA ALA A 646 9.67 -1.52 -4.27
C ALA A 646 10.33 -0.17 -3.96
N VAL A 647 11.67 -0.11 -4.01
CA VAL A 647 12.42 1.14 -3.78
C VAL A 647 12.08 2.19 -4.84
N THR A 648 12.00 1.79 -6.11
CA THR A 648 11.65 2.68 -7.22
C THR A 648 10.23 3.20 -7.11
N MET A 649 9.26 2.32 -6.83
CA MET A 649 7.85 2.70 -6.65
C MET A 649 7.68 3.70 -5.51
N ALA A 650 8.28 3.44 -4.35
CA ALA A 650 8.18 4.34 -3.20
C ALA A 650 8.84 5.71 -3.44
N ALA A 651 9.91 5.77 -4.23
CA ALA A 651 10.54 7.03 -4.61
C ALA A 651 9.67 7.84 -5.60
N LEU A 652 9.07 7.16 -6.59
CA LEU A 652 8.16 7.76 -7.56
C LEU A 652 6.87 8.28 -6.92
N ASP A 653 6.26 7.50 -6.02
CA ASP A 653 5.04 7.93 -5.31
C ASP A 653 5.30 9.21 -4.51
N ARG A 654 6.42 9.30 -3.79
CA ARG A 654 6.80 10.52 -3.04
C ARG A 654 7.01 11.73 -3.94
N ASP A 655 7.75 11.58 -5.05
CA ASP A 655 8.01 12.68 -5.98
C ASP A 655 6.71 13.24 -6.58
N LEU A 656 5.80 12.36 -6.97
CA LEU A 656 4.51 12.76 -7.53
C LEU A 656 3.59 13.42 -6.50
N GLU A 657 3.61 12.95 -5.24
CA GLU A 657 2.88 13.60 -4.16
C GLU A 657 3.40 15.01 -3.87
N GLU A 658 4.71 15.19 -3.82
CA GLU A 658 5.34 16.51 -3.65
C GLU A 658 5.03 17.43 -4.83
N PHE A 659 5.15 16.94 -6.07
CA PHE A 659 4.82 17.69 -7.27
C PHE A 659 3.34 18.12 -7.31
N GLY A 660 2.43 17.22 -6.95
CA GLY A 660 1.00 17.50 -6.90
C GLY A 660 0.60 18.51 -5.81
N LEU A 661 1.35 18.60 -4.71
CA LEU A 661 1.13 19.60 -3.67
C LEU A 661 1.59 21.00 -4.10
N GLN A 662 2.67 21.10 -4.87
CA GLN A 662 3.24 22.37 -5.33
C GLN A 662 2.46 23.01 -6.50
N GLN A 663 1.88 22.22 -7.41
CA GLN A 663 1.20 22.75 -8.61
C GLN A 663 -0.25 23.24 -8.39
N ARG A 664 -0.82 23.11 -7.18
CA ARG A 664 -2.24 23.45 -6.94
C ARG A 664 -2.57 24.93 -6.85
N GLU A 665 -1.59 25.83 -6.90
CA GLU A 665 -1.83 27.26 -7.13
C GLU A 665 -1.06 27.67 -8.40
N PRO A 666 -1.73 27.99 -9.52
CA PRO A 666 -1.06 28.64 -10.63
C PRO A 666 -0.65 30.04 -10.15
N ALA A 667 0.61 30.20 -9.79
CA ALA A 667 1.23 31.52 -9.82
C ALA A 667 1.20 31.98 -11.28
N GLU A 668 0.42 33.01 -11.59
CA GLU A 668 0.47 33.67 -12.88
C GLU A 668 1.91 34.09 -13.17
N GLY A 669 2.54 33.49 -14.19
CA GLY A 669 3.66 34.12 -14.88
C GLY A 669 5.03 33.44 -14.90
N VAL A 670 5.21 32.19 -14.47
CA VAL A 670 6.50 31.49 -14.71
C VAL A 670 6.28 30.08 -15.27
N ALA A 671 6.19 29.99 -16.59
CA ALA A 671 6.37 28.73 -17.30
C ALA A 671 7.86 28.38 -17.30
N THR A 672 8.29 27.51 -16.37
CA THR A 672 9.57 26.81 -16.53
C THR A 672 9.32 25.56 -17.37
N ASP A 673 9.81 25.54 -18.62
CA ASP A 673 9.66 24.44 -19.59
C ASP A 673 10.39 23.13 -19.20
N ALA A 674 11.01 23.07 -18.01
CA ALA A 674 11.65 21.87 -17.50
C ALA A 674 11.14 21.58 -16.07
N PRO A 675 10.58 20.39 -15.81
CA PRO A 675 10.36 19.92 -14.44
C PRO A 675 11.70 19.95 -13.66
N PRO A 676 11.70 20.26 -12.35
CA PRO A 676 12.91 20.18 -11.53
C PRO A 676 13.51 18.75 -11.60
N PRO A 677 14.85 18.60 -11.54
CA PRO A 677 15.50 17.30 -11.65
C PRO A 677 15.01 16.31 -10.59
N PHE A 678 14.87 15.05 -10.96
CA PHE A 678 14.40 13.99 -10.06
C PHE A 678 15.54 13.62 -9.09
N HIS A 679 15.39 13.91 -7.80
CA HIS A 679 16.39 13.55 -6.80
C HIS A 679 16.17 12.11 -6.34
N HIS A 680 16.76 11.14 -7.05
CA HIS A 680 16.80 9.76 -6.55
C HIS A 680 17.70 9.64 -5.31
N PRO A 681 17.37 8.74 -4.36
CA PRO A 681 18.29 8.38 -3.28
C PRO A 681 19.64 7.82 -3.77
N LEU A 682 19.70 7.30 -5.01
CA LEU A 682 20.86 6.70 -5.66
C LEU A 682 20.76 6.94 -7.18
N ASP A 683 21.86 7.09 -7.92
CA ASP A 683 21.86 7.01 -9.38
C ASP A 683 21.60 5.56 -9.85
N LEU A 684 20.39 5.08 -9.54
CA LEU A 684 19.98 3.67 -9.58
C LEU A 684 20.03 3.15 -11.01
N ALA A 685 19.53 3.94 -11.96
CA ALA A 685 19.47 3.57 -13.37
C ALA A 685 20.87 3.42 -13.97
N ALA A 686 21.78 4.36 -13.75
CA ALA A 686 23.15 4.24 -14.25
C ALA A 686 23.91 3.11 -13.57
N ARG A 687 23.77 2.94 -12.25
CA ARG A 687 24.39 1.82 -11.52
C ARG A 687 23.88 0.49 -12.05
N LEU A 688 22.57 0.38 -12.30
CA LEU A 688 21.96 -0.81 -12.86
C LEU A 688 22.50 -1.12 -14.26
N GLY A 689 22.59 -0.11 -15.14
CA GLY A 689 23.19 -0.25 -16.46
C GLY A 689 24.62 -0.75 -16.42
N GLN A 690 25.43 -0.21 -15.49
CA GLN A 690 26.79 -0.70 -15.24
C GLN A 690 26.80 -2.18 -14.82
N ARG A 691 26.03 -2.56 -13.79
CA ARG A 691 26.00 -3.95 -13.28
C ARG A 691 25.47 -4.94 -14.31
N THR A 692 24.47 -4.57 -15.12
CA THR A 692 23.98 -5.42 -16.20
C THR A 692 25.07 -5.67 -17.26
N ALA A 693 25.85 -4.65 -17.62
CA ALA A 693 26.94 -4.82 -18.58
C ALA A 693 28.07 -5.68 -18.04
N GLU A 694 28.43 -5.52 -16.76
CA GLU A 694 29.42 -6.36 -16.07
C GLU A 694 28.96 -7.83 -15.97
N LEU A 695 27.66 -8.08 -15.72
CA LEU A 695 27.08 -9.44 -15.77
C LEU A 695 27.25 -10.07 -17.16
N HIS A 696 26.92 -9.33 -18.22
CA HIS A 696 27.06 -9.84 -19.58
C HIS A 696 28.53 -10.05 -19.99
N ALA A 697 29.43 -9.19 -19.51
CA ALA A 697 30.87 -9.40 -19.65
C ALA A 697 31.32 -10.68 -18.94
N ALA A 698 30.81 -10.95 -17.74
CA ALA A 698 31.08 -12.18 -16.99
C ALA A 698 30.65 -13.44 -17.78
N PHE A 699 29.50 -13.41 -18.46
CA PHE A 699 29.07 -14.50 -19.35
C PHE A 699 29.93 -14.65 -20.62
N ALA A 700 30.71 -13.65 -20.98
CA ALA A 700 31.58 -13.67 -22.15
C ALA A 700 33.04 -14.05 -21.85
N VAL A 701 33.39 -14.29 -20.58
CA VAL A 701 34.75 -14.70 -20.17
C VAL A 701 35.17 -15.97 -20.93
N PRO A 702 36.41 -16.02 -21.46
CA PRO A 702 36.91 -17.21 -22.16
C PRO A 702 36.83 -18.47 -21.29
N THR A 703 36.13 -19.50 -21.79
CA THR A 703 35.93 -20.75 -21.04
C THR A 703 35.86 -21.97 -21.96
N GLY A 704 36.33 -23.11 -21.45
CA GLY A 704 36.16 -24.42 -22.08
C GLY A 704 34.76 -25.01 -21.90
N ILE A 705 33.94 -24.43 -21.00
CA ILE A 705 32.60 -24.94 -20.67
C ILE A 705 31.63 -24.60 -21.81
N ARG A 706 31.28 -25.63 -22.62
CA ARG A 706 30.51 -25.46 -23.86
C ARG A 706 29.20 -24.66 -23.70
N PRO A 707 28.36 -24.86 -22.66
CA PRO A 707 27.16 -24.05 -22.44
C PRO A 707 27.40 -22.55 -22.21
N PHE A 708 28.58 -22.15 -21.71
CA PHE A 708 28.89 -20.75 -21.39
C PHE A 708 29.84 -20.08 -22.38
N ARG A 709 30.54 -20.85 -23.22
CA ARG A 709 31.43 -20.30 -24.25
C ARG A 709 30.68 -19.32 -25.16
N ALA A 710 31.08 -18.06 -25.17
CA ALA A 710 30.53 -17.07 -26.09
C ALA A 710 30.74 -17.49 -27.55
N GLU A 711 29.75 -17.25 -28.40
CA GLU A 711 29.76 -17.63 -29.82
C GLU A 711 29.44 -16.40 -30.67
N PRO A 712 30.03 -16.25 -31.87
CA PRO A 712 29.59 -15.23 -32.81
C PRO A 712 28.11 -15.39 -33.17
N ILE A 713 27.41 -14.28 -33.33
CA ILE A 713 26.02 -14.29 -33.81
C ILE A 713 26.04 -14.74 -35.28
N ALA A 714 25.31 -15.82 -35.61
CA ALA A 714 25.19 -16.28 -36.98
C ALA A 714 23.89 -15.75 -37.63
N PRO A 715 23.85 -15.64 -38.98
CA PRO A 715 22.62 -15.29 -39.70
C PRO A 715 21.40 -16.17 -39.36
N ALA A 716 21.64 -17.45 -39.08
CA ALA A 716 20.59 -18.37 -38.66
C ALA A 716 20.01 -18.03 -37.27
N ASP A 717 20.81 -17.46 -36.36
CA ASP A 717 20.32 -17.01 -35.05
C ASP A 717 19.39 -15.82 -35.20
N VAL A 718 19.78 -14.82 -36.00
CA VAL A 718 18.96 -13.63 -36.31
C VAL A 718 17.65 -14.03 -36.99
N ALA A 719 17.69 -14.93 -37.96
CA ALA A 719 16.48 -15.45 -38.61
C ALA A 719 15.53 -16.14 -37.61
N ARG A 720 16.07 -16.90 -36.65
CA ARG A 720 15.28 -17.53 -35.58
C ARG A 720 14.67 -16.49 -34.64
N TRP A 721 15.40 -15.44 -34.25
CA TRP A 721 14.88 -14.37 -33.40
C TRP A 721 13.78 -13.56 -34.09
N ILE A 722 13.98 -13.19 -35.36
CA ILE A 722 12.96 -12.53 -36.18
C ILE A 722 11.70 -13.38 -36.26
N LYS A 723 11.83 -14.69 -36.53
CA LYS A 723 10.69 -15.60 -36.58
C LYS A 723 9.97 -15.65 -35.23
N ALA A 724 10.71 -15.82 -34.13
CA ALA A 724 10.12 -15.89 -32.79
C ALA A 724 9.38 -14.60 -32.41
N ALA A 725 9.97 -13.42 -32.68
CA ALA A 725 9.33 -12.13 -32.43
C ALA A 725 8.10 -11.93 -33.32
N THR A 726 8.15 -12.35 -34.59
CA THR A 726 7.02 -12.28 -35.52
C THR A 726 5.86 -13.17 -35.08
N ASP A 727 6.15 -14.41 -34.69
CA ASP A 727 5.15 -15.36 -34.20
C ASP A 727 4.47 -14.82 -32.93
N GLU A 728 5.25 -14.27 -32.01
CA GLU A 728 4.75 -13.70 -30.76
C GLU A 728 3.91 -12.43 -30.99
N ALA A 729 4.40 -11.50 -31.82
CA ALA A 729 3.68 -10.29 -32.19
C ALA A 729 2.34 -10.60 -32.88
N ASN A 730 2.30 -11.59 -33.79
CA ASN A 730 1.05 -11.98 -34.44
C ASN A 730 0.02 -12.56 -33.45
N ARG A 731 0.46 -13.35 -32.47
CA ARG A 731 -0.43 -13.87 -31.40
C ARG A 731 -0.97 -12.73 -30.54
N ALA A 732 -0.09 -11.81 -30.11
CA ALA A 732 -0.47 -10.65 -29.31
C ALA A 732 -1.47 -9.75 -30.05
N LEU A 733 -1.18 -9.40 -31.31
CA LEU A 733 -2.07 -8.58 -32.15
C LEU A 733 -3.44 -9.23 -32.38
N LYS A 734 -3.50 -10.56 -32.50
CA LYS A 734 -4.76 -11.29 -32.59
C LYS A 734 -5.57 -11.15 -31.29
N LEU A 735 -4.92 -11.34 -30.14
CA LEU A 735 -5.56 -11.19 -28.84
C LEU A 735 -6.03 -9.76 -28.58
N VAL A 736 -5.25 -8.75 -28.93
CA VAL A 736 -5.67 -7.34 -28.81
C VAL A 736 -6.88 -7.05 -29.67
N ALA A 737 -6.95 -7.59 -30.89
CA ALA A 737 -8.13 -7.43 -31.75
C ALA A 737 -9.39 -8.10 -31.18
N GLU A 738 -9.23 -9.19 -30.42
CA GLU A 738 -10.32 -9.85 -29.70
C GLU A 738 -10.72 -9.06 -28.44
N ALA A 739 -9.74 -8.62 -27.64
CA ALA A 739 -9.94 -7.85 -26.41
C ALA A 739 -10.49 -6.44 -26.66
N ALA A 740 -10.18 -5.81 -27.80
CA ALA A 740 -10.71 -4.50 -28.18
C ALA A 740 -12.26 -4.46 -28.27
N LYS A 741 -12.92 -5.61 -28.34
CA LYS A 741 -14.39 -5.71 -28.32
C LYS A 741 -14.99 -5.49 -26.94
N THR A 742 -14.19 -5.66 -25.88
CA THR A 742 -14.64 -5.60 -24.48
C THR A 742 -13.97 -4.47 -23.68
N LEU A 743 -12.95 -3.80 -24.24
CA LEU A 743 -12.30 -2.65 -23.62
C LEU A 743 -13.11 -1.36 -23.82
N GLU A 744 -13.04 -0.45 -22.85
CA GLU A 744 -13.71 0.85 -22.86
C GLU A 744 -12.70 2.01 -22.73
N GLY A 745 -13.12 3.22 -23.10
CA GLY A 745 -12.32 4.45 -22.94
C GLY A 745 -10.92 4.41 -23.60
N ALA A 746 -9.93 4.97 -22.89
CA ALA A 746 -8.55 5.12 -23.38
C ALA A 746 -7.86 3.78 -23.73
N ASP A 747 -8.29 2.67 -23.11
CA ASP A 747 -7.70 1.35 -23.39
C ASP A 747 -8.18 0.79 -24.73
N ARG A 748 -9.42 1.08 -25.11
CA ARG A 748 -9.95 0.77 -26.45
C ARG A 748 -9.22 1.57 -27.53
N ASP A 749 -8.95 2.85 -27.27
CA ASP A 749 -8.24 3.72 -28.22
C ASP A 749 -6.79 3.25 -28.43
N ALA A 750 -6.10 2.87 -27.36
CA ALA A 750 -4.75 2.29 -27.43
C ALA A 750 -4.75 0.97 -28.22
N ALA A 751 -5.72 0.08 -27.98
CA ALA A 751 -5.87 -1.17 -28.72
C ALA A 751 -6.15 -0.93 -30.21
N ALA A 752 -7.00 0.05 -30.55
CA ALA A 752 -7.29 0.43 -31.92
C ALA A 752 -6.07 1.03 -32.63
N ALA A 753 -5.30 1.87 -31.94
CA ALA A 753 -4.05 2.43 -32.45
C ALA A 753 -3.03 1.32 -32.76
N LEU A 754 -2.85 0.36 -31.86
CA LEU A 754 -1.96 -0.79 -32.08
C LEU A 754 -2.44 -1.66 -33.26
N HIS A 755 -3.75 -1.86 -33.41
CA HIS A 755 -4.30 -2.58 -34.55
C HIS A 755 -3.95 -1.88 -35.88
N LYS A 756 -4.07 -0.55 -35.94
CA LYS A 756 -3.66 0.25 -37.11
C LYS A 756 -2.15 0.19 -37.35
N ALA A 757 -1.36 0.09 -36.29
CA ALA A 757 0.10 0.00 -36.33
C ALA A 757 0.63 -1.41 -36.66
N ARG A 758 -0.22 -2.43 -36.84
CA ARG A 758 0.20 -3.83 -37.11
C ARG A 758 1.28 -3.95 -38.18
N LYS A 759 1.14 -3.24 -39.31
CA LYS A 759 2.12 -3.31 -40.40
C LYS A 759 3.46 -2.68 -40.00
N ALA A 760 3.44 -1.59 -39.23
CA ALA A 760 4.63 -0.93 -38.72
C ALA A 760 5.41 -1.85 -37.76
N VAL A 761 4.71 -2.55 -36.85
CA VAL A 761 5.32 -3.54 -35.92
C VAL A 761 6.06 -4.63 -36.69
N LEU A 762 5.38 -5.25 -37.65
CA LEU A 762 5.97 -6.35 -38.43
C LEU A 762 7.12 -5.88 -39.33
N ASN A 763 7.03 -4.66 -39.88
CA ASN A 763 8.10 -4.07 -40.66
C ASN A 763 9.34 -3.79 -39.79
N ARG A 764 9.15 -3.30 -38.55
CA ARG A 764 10.25 -3.04 -37.61
C ARG A 764 11.00 -4.33 -37.26
N ILE A 765 10.28 -5.42 -37.01
CA ILE A 765 10.87 -6.76 -36.81
C ILE A 765 11.63 -7.23 -38.06
N ALA A 766 11.04 -7.04 -39.25
CA ALA A 766 11.64 -7.50 -40.50
C ALA A 766 12.90 -6.71 -40.90
N ALA A 767 12.99 -5.42 -40.56
CA ALA A 767 14.11 -4.54 -40.89
C ALA A 767 15.46 -5.08 -40.36
N VAL A 768 15.44 -5.81 -39.25
CA VAL A 768 16.63 -6.42 -38.63
C VAL A 768 17.34 -7.41 -39.57
N ARG A 769 16.64 -7.98 -40.55
CA ARG A 769 17.22 -8.89 -41.55
C ARG A 769 18.32 -8.25 -42.39
N HIS A 770 18.27 -6.93 -42.55
CA HIS A 770 19.17 -6.18 -43.43
C HIS A 770 20.34 -5.53 -42.68
N LEU A 771 20.40 -5.67 -41.36
CA LEU A 771 21.47 -5.10 -40.53
C LEU A 771 22.72 -5.98 -40.58
N PRO A 772 23.93 -5.39 -40.48
CA PRO A 772 25.16 -6.16 -40.41
C PRO A 772 25.16 -7.02 -39.15
N ILE A 773 25.59 -8.28 -39.29
CA ILE A 773 25.59 -9.28 -38.22
C ILE A 773 27.00 -9.43 -37.67
N ASP A 774 27.20 -8.91 -36.46
CA ASP A 774 28.40 -9.07 -35.64
C ASP A 774 28.02 -9.14 -34.15
N GLY A 775 29.01 -9.18 -33.26
CA GLY A 775 28.81 -9.38 -31.82
C GLY A 775 28.69 -10.85 -31.41
N LEU A 776 28.42 -11.07 -30.12
CA LEU A 776 28.43 -12.40 -29.50
C LEU A 776 27.05 -12.76 -28.93
N LYS A 777 26.71 -14.05 -28.99
CA LYS A 777 25.64 -14.66 -28.19
C LYS A 777 26.23 -15.36 -26.98
N THR A 778 25.66 -15.10 -25.82
CA THR A 778 26.11 -15.62 -24.52
C THR A 778 24.94 -16.25 -23.77
N ARG A 779 25.22 -16.82 -22.60
CA ARG A 779 24.17 -16.97 -21.58
C ARG A 779 23.74 -15.58 -21.11
N ILE A 780 22.50 -15.50 -20.68
CA ILE A 780 21.86 -14.28 -20.17
C ILE A 780 21.06 -14.66 -18.92
N HIS A 781 20.55 -13.67 -18.19
CA HIS A 781 19.60 -13.87 -17.10
C HIS A 781 18.29 -14.49 -17.59
N GLY A 782 17.73 -13.96 -18.68
CA GLY A 782 16.60 -14.55 -19.38
C GLY A 782 15.22 -14.15 -18.86
N ASP A 783 15.11 -13.69 -17.61
CA ASP A 783 13.92 -13.02 -17.03
C ASP A 783 14.27 -11.78 -16.20
N TYR A 784 14.98 -10.82 -16.79
CA TYR A 784 15.55 -9.69 -16.05
C TYR A 784 14.58 -8.49 -15.94
N HIS A 785 14.30 -8.05 -14.71
CA HIS A 785 13.47 -6.88 -14.39
C HIS A 785 13.81 -6.35 -12.98
N LEU A 786 13.26 -5.20 -12.55
CA LEU A 786 13.58 -4.57 -11.26
C LEU A 786 13.28 -5.45 -10.03
N GLY A 787 12.39 -6.43 -10.16
CA GLY A 787 12.08 -7.39 -9.10
C GLY A 787 13.19 -8.43 -8.87
N GLN A 788 14.10 -8.59 -9.83
CA GLN A 788 15.26 -9.49 -9.75
C GLN A 788 16.56 -8.78 -9.37
N VAL A 789 16.42 -7.59 -8.80
CA VAL A 789 17.53 -6.75 -8.36
C VAL A 789 17.29 -6.39 -6.91
N LEU A 790 18.28 -6.69 -6.06
CA LEU A 790 18.30 -6.27 -4.67
C LEU A 790 19.11 -5.00 -4.53
N VAL A 791 18.61 -4.06 -3.73
CA VAL A 791 19.36 -2.87 -3.32
C VAL A 791 20.20 -3.24 -2.10
N VAL A 792 21.51 -2.99 -2.18
CA VAL A 792 22.50 -3.35 -1.16
C VAL A 792 23.37 -2.13 -0.88
N GLU A 793 23.04 -1.41 0.19
CA GLU A 793 23.73 -0.17 0.56
C GLU A 793 23.67 0.83 -0.62
N ASP A 794 24.83 1.14 -1.23
CA ASP A 794 24.94 2.07 -2.37
C ASP A 794 25.11 1.34 -3.73
N ASP A 795 24.87 0.03 -3.77
CA ASP A 795 25.05 -0.84 -4.94
C ASP A 795 23.88 -1.81 -5.16
N LEU A 796 23.98 -2.63 -6.20
CA LEU A 796 22.93 -3.53 -6.68
C LEU A 796 23.44 -4.96 -6.84
N MET A 797 22.59 -5.92 -6.50
CA MET A 797 22.84 -7.35 -6.74
C MET A 797 21.74 -7.97 -7.59
N ILE A 798 22.13 -8.79 -8.56
CA ILE A 798 21.22 -9.49 -9.47
C ILE A 798 20.99 -10.91 -8.96
N ILE A 799 19.73 -11.34 -8.88
CA ILE A 799 19.29 -12.63 -8.33
C ILE A 799 18.36 -13.37 -9.30
N ASP A 800 18.07 -14.65 -9.03
CA ASP A 800 17.06 -15.47 -9.73
C ASP A 800 17.34 -15.76 -11.22
N PHE A 801 18.36 -16.58 -11.46
CA PHE A 801 18.77 -17.01 -12.80
C PHE A 801 18.01 -18.25 -13.31
N GLU A 802 16.79 -18.51 -12.84
CA GLU A 802 15.97 -19.63 -13.33
C GLU A 802 15.48 -19.41 -14.79
N GLY A 803 15.41 -18.14 -15.23
CA GLY A 803 14.86 -17.73 -16.52
C GLY A 803 13.33 -17.84 -16.60
N GLU A 804 12.72 -17.41 -17.71
CA GLU A 804 11.24 -17.30 -17.81
C GLU A 804 10.52 -18.63 -17.48
N PRO A 805 9.65 -18.69 -16.44
CA PRO A 805 9.09 -19.94 -15.91
C PRO A 805 8.25 -20.77 -16.89
N ARG A 806 7.67 -20.13 -17.90
CA ARG A 806 6.80 -20.78 -18.91
C ARG A 806 7.57 -21.36 -20.10
N ARG A 807 8.89 -21.19 -20.17
CA ARG A 807 9.73 -21.75 -21.24
C ARG A 807 10.24 -23.14 -20.89
N SER A 808 10.50 -23.95 -21.91
CA SER A 808 11.14 -25.25 -21.71
C SER A 808 12.57 -25.10 -21.17
N ALA A 809 13.07 -26.09 -20.43
CA ALA A 809 14.44 -26.08 -19.90
C ALA A 809 15.50 -25.91 -21.02
N THR A 810 15.23 -26.47 -22.20
CA THR A 810 16.09 -26.30 -23.37
C THR A 810 16.12 -24.85 -23.87
N GLU A 811 14.99 -24.14 -23.86
CA GLU A 811 14.92 -22.73 -24.25
C GLU A 811 15.53 -21.79 -23.21
N GLN A 812 15.41 -22.11 -21.92
CA GLN A 812 16.03 -21.34 -20.83
C GLN A 812 17.57 -21.35 -20.91
N ARG A 813 18.16 -22.44 -21.44
CA ARG A 813 19.63 -22.59 -21.61
C ARG A 813 20.15 -22.09 -22.96
N GLN A 814 19.31 -21.58 -23.86
CA GLN A 814 19.76 -21.10 -25.17
C GLN A 814 20.57 -19.81 -25.06
N LYS A 815 21.70 -19.76 -25.78
CA LYS A 815 22.49 -18.54 -25.93
C LYS A 815 21.77 -17.56 -26.85
N THR A 816 21.79 -16.28 -26.48
CA THR A 816 21.15 -15.21 -27.26
C THR A 816 21.93 -13.90 -27.12
N SER A 817 21.49 -12.86 -27.81
CA SER A 817 22.04 -11.51 -27.64
C SER A 817 21.78 -10.99 -26.21
N PRO A 818 22.79 -10.38 -25.55
CA PRO A 818 22.64 -9.70 -24.25
C PRO A 818 21.56 -8.61 -24.23
N LEU A 819 21.23 -8.04 -25.41
CA LEU A 819 20.20 -7.01 -25.56
C LEU A 819 18.80 -7.47 -25.16
N ARG A 820 18.58 -8.79 -25.03
CA ARG A 820 17.32 -9.33 -24.54
C ARG A 820 17.07 -9.03 -23.06
N ASP A 821 18.11 -9.07 -22.21
CA ASP A 821 17.98 -8.69 -20.80
C ASP A 821 17.82 -7.18 -20.66
N VAL A 822 18.56 -6.40 -21.48
CA VAL A 822 18.40 -4.93 -21.56
C VAL A 822 16.97 -4.55 -21.91
N ALA A 823 16.36 -5.23 -22.89
CA ALA A 823 14.95 -5.03 -23.22
C ALA A 823 14.04 -5.32 -22.03
N GLY A 824 14.28 -6.40 -21.28
CA GLY A 824 13.53 -6.73 -20.07
C GLY A 824 13.55 -5.62 -19.02
N MET A 825 14.73 -5.03 -18.75
CA MET A 825 14.85 -3.95 -17.78
C MET A 825 14.16 -2.65 -18.24
N LEU A 826 14.31 -2.28 -19.52
CA LEU A 826 13.61 -1.10 -20.06
C LEU A 826 12.09 -1.25 -20.01
N ARG A 827 11.56 -2.46 -20.26
CA ARG A 827 10.14 -2.75 -20.04
C ARG A 827 9.76 -2.60 -18.57
N SER A 828 10.63 -3.01 -17.64
CA SER A 828 10.40 -2.83 -16.20
C SER A 828 10.27 -1.36 -15.78
N PHE A 829 11.04 -0.44 -16.38
CA PHE A 829 10.87 1.01 -16.14
C PHE A 829 9.54 1.54 -16.67
N ASP A 830 9.12 1.08 -17.85
CA ASP A 830 7.82 1.46 -18.43
C ASP A 830 6.64 0.98 -17.56
N TYR A 831 6.76 -0.23 -17.00
CA TYR A 831 5.81 -0.75 -16.03
C TYR A 831 5.80 0.04 -14.73
N ALA A 832 6.95 0.44 -14.19
CA ALA A 832 7.02 1.25 -12.96
C ALA A 832 6.31 2.61 -13.14
N ALA A 833 6.60 3.33 -14.21
CA ALA A 833 5.94 4.61 -14.51
C ALA A 833 4.43 4.44 -14.69
N SER A 834 3.99 3.42 -15.43
CA SER A 834 2.57 3.16 -15.63
C SER A 834 1.85 2.75 -14.34
N SER A 835 2.49 1.90 -13.52
CA SER A 835 1.91 1.45 -12.25
C SER A 835 1.67 2.60 -11.29
N VAL A 836 2.58 3.57 -11.25
CA VAL A 836 2.45 4.75 -10.39
C VAL A 836 1.34 5.68 -10.89
N ILE A 837 1.21 5.89 -12.21
CA ILE A 837 0.11 6.65 -12.79
C ILE A 837 -1.23 6.01 -12.42
N ASP A 838 -1.33 4.68 -12.55
CA ASP A 838 -2.53 3.93 -12.20
C ASP A 838 -2.81 3.97 -10.69
N HIS A 839 -1.78 3.84 -9.85
CA HIS A 839 -1.89 3.95 -8.39
C HIS A 839 -2.44 5.33 -7.99
N PHE A 840 -1.91 6.41 -8.57
CA PHE A 840 -2.40 7.76 -8.33
C PHE A 840 -3.85 7.95 -8.80
N ARG A 841 -4.19 7.43 -9.99
CA ARG A 841 -5.56 7.49 -10.52
C ARG A 841 -6.55 6.76 -9.61
N GLN A 842 -6.20 5.56 -9.13
CA GLN A 842 -7.02 4.79 -8.21
C GLN A 842 -7.20 5.52 -6.87
N ARG A 843 -6.13 6.11 -6.33
CA ARG A 843 -6.15 6.80 -5.04
C ARG A 843 -6.92 8.13 -5.07
N THR A 844 -6.84 8.86 -6.19
CA THR A 844 -7.44 10.21 -6.29
C THR A 844 -8.75 10.27 -7.06
N GLY A 845 -9.09 9.22 -7.81
CA GLY A 845 -10.25 9.20 -8.71
C GLY A 845 -10.16 10.20 -9.88
N ARG A 846 -8.97 10.76 -10.15
CA ARG A 846 -8.75 11.79 -11.18
C ARG A 846 -7.62 11.39 -12.11
N GLU A 847 -7.76 11.75 -13.38
CA GLU A 847 -6.64 11.74 -14.32
C GLU A 847 -5.93 13.10 -14.23
N ASP A 848 -4.60 13.06 -14.02
CA ASP A 848 -3.75 14.25 -13.99
C ASP A 848 -2.66 14.10 -15.04
N GLU A 849 -2.81 14.84 -16.13
CA GLU A 849 -1.85 14.80 -17.24
C GLU A 849 -0.47 15.32 -16.85
N ALA A 850 -0.36 16.25 -15.90
CA ALA A 850 0.93 16.80 -15.48
C ALA A 850 1.73 15.74 -14.70
N LEU A 851 1.06 15.00 -13.82
CA LEU A 851 1.65 13.86 -13.11
C LEU A 851 2.00 12.71 -14.06
N ALA A 852 1.14 12.40 -15.03
CA ALA A 852 1.44 11.40 -16.05
C ALA A 852 2.68 11.80 -16.87
N ARG A 853 2.80 13.08 -17.27
CA ARG A 853 4.00 13.62 -17.94
C ARG A 853 5.25 13.52 -17.07
N ARG A 854 5.15 13.79 -15.76
CA ARG A 854 6.26 13.66 -14.79
C ARG A 854 6.76 12.20 -14.70
N ALA A 855 5.85 11.23 -14.56
CA ALA A 855 6.21 9.82 -14.51
C ALA A 855 6.83 9.30 -15.83
N ILE A 856 6.33 9.77 -16.98
CA ILE A 856 6.91 9.46 -18.30
C ILE A 856 8.30 10.07 -18.46
N ALA A 857 8.50 11.33 -18.02
CA ALA A 857 9.80 11.98 -18.06
C ALA A 857 10.85 11.22 -17.24
N TRP A 858 10.46 10.75 -16.04
CA TRP A 858 11.31 9.88 -15.21
C TRP A 858 11.71 8.59 -15.94
N ARG A 859 10.75 7.91 -16.58
CA ARG A 859 11.02 6.67 -17.33
C ARG A 859 12.06 6.91 -18.43
N ASP A 860 11.92 8.01 -19.16
CA ASP A 860 12.81 8.35 -20.27
C ASP A 860 14.22 8.70 -19.78
N GLU A 861 14.32 9.42 -18.67
CA GLU A 861 15.59 9.70 -17.99
C GLU A 861 16.27 8.41 -17.50
N ALA A 862 15.56 7.58 -16.72
CA ALA A 862 16.08 6.31 -16.24
C ALA A 862 16.52 5.37 -17.38
N SER A 863 15.75 5.33 -18.48
CA SER A 863 16.12 4.54 -19.66
C SER A 863 17.40 5.04 -20.33
N ARG A 864 17.58 6.37 -20.43
CA ARG A 864 18.80 6.97 -20.99
C ARG A 864 20.01 6.70 -20.11
N ASP A 865 19.89 6.88 -18.80
CA ASP A 865 21.00 6.70 -17.86
C ASP A 865 21.44 5.23 -17.79
N PHE A 866 20.47 4.31 -17.75
CA PHE A 866 20.72 2.87 -17.84
C PHE A 866 21.48 2.51 -19.13
N LEU A 867 20.98 2.93 -20.29
CA LEU A 867 21.59 2.61 -21.58
C LEU A 867 22.98 3.22 -21.72
N SER A 868 23.15 4.49 -21.33
CA SER A 868 24.43 5.19 -21.37
C SER A 868 25.51 4.46 -20.54
N ALA A 869 25.16 4.08 -19.31
CA ALA A 869 26.07 3.32 -18.44
C ALA A 869 26.35 1.91 -18.98
N TYR A 870 25.33 1.24 -19.52
CA TYR A 870 25.45 -0.09 -20.10
C TYR A 870 26.37 -0.12 -21.33
N TRP A 871 26.18 0.80 -22.29
CA TRP A 871 27.00 0.89 -23.51
C TRP A 871 28.47 1.12 -23.19
N ARG A 872 28.75 2.05 -22.26
CA ARG A 872 30.11 2.39 -21.85
C ARG A 872 30.92 1.17 -21.40
N VAL A 873 30.30 0.25 -20.66
CA VAL A 873 30.98 -0.96 -20.17
C VAL A 873 30.97 -2.07 -21.22
N ALA A 874 29.83 -2.34 -21.86
CA ALA A 874 29.69 -3.42 -22.82
C ALA A 874 30.63 -3.27 -24.03
N ASP A 875 30.91 -2.03 -24.45
CA ASP A 875 31.82 -1.72 -25.55
C ASP A 875 33.27 -2.07 -25.25
N THR A 876 33.68 -2.02 -23.98
CA THR A 876 35.06 -2.40 -23.58
C THR A 876 35.34 -3.89 -23.75
N VAL A 877 34.29 -4.72 -23.78
CA VAL A 877 34.38 -6.19 -23.82
C VAL A 877 34.05 -6.76 -25.21
N GLY A 878 33.49 -5.94 -26.11
CA GLY A 878 33.23 -6.33 -27.50
C GLY A 878 32.12 -7.38 -27.67
N ILE A 879 31.17 -7.45 -26.72
CA ILE A 879 30.07 -8.44 -26.74
C ILE A 879 28.89 -8.00 -27.62
N LEU A 880 28.81 -6.72 -27.96
CA LEU A 880 27.72 -6.12 -28.74
C LEU A 880 28.09 -5.97 -30.22
N PRO A 881 27.08 -5.84 -31.11
CA PRO A 881 27.29 -5.39 -32.48
C PRO A 881 28.03 -4.05 -32.54
N SER A 882 29.00 -3.88 -33.45
CA SER A 882 29.78 -2.64 -33.54
C SER A 882 29.00 -1.45 -34.10
N ALA A 883 28.03 -1.72 -34.98
CA ALA A 883 27.18 -0.70 -35.57
C ALA A 883 26.01 -0.32 -34.64
N GLN A 884 25.87 0.97 -34.34
CA GLN A 884 24.78 1.51 -33.52
C GLN A 884 23.40 1.11 -34.05
N ALA A 885 23.19 1.18 -35.37
CA ALA A 885 21.94 0.77 -36.00
C ALA A 885 21.61 -0.72 -35.77
N THR A 886 22.62 -1.60 -35.70
CA THR A 886 22.41 -3.02 -35.35
C THR A 886 22.04 -3.18 -33.89
N ARG A 887 22.66 -2.43 -32.97
CA ARG A 887 22.31 -2.45 -31.54
C ARG A 887 20.86 -2.04 -31.31
N GLU A 888 20.45 -0.93 -31.91
CA GLU A 888 19.08 -0.41 -31.82
C GLU A 888 18.08 -1.36 -32.47
N GLY A 889 18.38 -1.91 -33.65
CA GLY A 889 17.52 -2.88 -34.31
C GLY A 889 17.33 -4.17 -33.51
N PHE A 890 18.39 -4.68 -32.87
CA PHE A 890 18.29 -5.85 -31.99
C PHE A 890 17.53 -5.50 -30.70
N LEU A 891 17.77 -4.33 -30.11
CA LEU A 891 17.06 -3.90 -28.93
C LEU A 891 15.55 -3.76 -29.18
N ASP A 892 15.16 -3.13 -30.29
CA ASP A 892 13.75 -3.01 -30.69
C ASP A 892 13.11 -4.36 -30.95
N LEU A 893 13.83 -5.30 -31.58
CA LEU A 893 13.35 -6.67 -31.78
C LEU A 893 12.96 -7.32 -30.46
N PHE A 894 13.83 -7.24 -29.44
CA PHE A 894 13.58 -7.86 -28.13
C PHE A 894 12.56 -7.08 -27.30
N LEU A 895 12.51 -5.74 -27.41
CA LEU A 895 11.49 -4.92 -26.77
C LEU A 895 10.09 -5.25 -27.32
N ILE A 896 9.94 -5.36 -28.64
CA ILE A 896 8.68 -5.75 -29.28
C ILE A 896 8.31 -7.18 -28.89
N GLN A 897 9.27 -8.11 -28.88
CA GLN A 897 9.03 -9.48 -28.46
C GLN A 897 8.54 -9.56 -27.01
N LYS A 898 9.16 -8.83 -26.09
CA LYS A 898 8.78 -8.83 -24.67
C LYS A 898 7.42 -8.16 -24.47
N ALA A 899 7.15 -7.02 -25.11
CA ALA A 899 5.84 -6.36 -25.06
C ALA A 899 4.72 -7.25 -25.63
N ALA A 900 4.98 -8.00 -26.71
CA ALA A 900 4.02 -8.96 -27.25
C ALA A 900 3.75 -10.13 -26.29
N TYR A 901 4.77 -10.62 -25.59
CA TYR A 901 4.62 -11.63 -24.54
C TYR A 901 3.80 -11.08 -23.35
N GLU A 902 4.09 -9.87 -22.90
CA GLU A 902 3.38 -9.17 -21.82
C GLU A 902 1.89 -9.02 -22.12
N ILE A 903 1.52 -8.59 -23.34
CA ILE A 903 0.11 -8.51 -23.78
C ILE A 903 -0.61 -9.85 -23.57
N ARG A 904 0.04 -10.97 -23.94
CA ARG A 904 -0.56 -12.31 -23.79
C ARG A 904 -0.67 -12.71 -22.33
N TYR A 905 0.32 -12.34 -21.52
CA TYR A 905 0.32 -12.61 -20.10
C TYR A 905 -0.83 -11.85 -19.42
N GLU A 906 -0.88 -10.53 -19.57
CA GLU A 906 -1.91 -9.70 -18.95
C GLU A 906 -3.31 -10.05 -19.43
N ALA A 907 -3.50 -10.37 -20.71
CA ALA A 907 -4.80 -10.83 -21.22
C ALA A 907 -5.30 -12.12 -20.51
N ALA A 908 -4.39 -12.98 -20.05
CA ALA A 908 -4.73 -14.23 -19.38
C ALA A 908 -4.83 -14.10 -17.85
N THR A 909 -4.13 -13.14 -17.24
CA THR A 909 -4.02 -13.02 -15.78
C THR A 909 -4.66 -11.76 -15.21
N ARG A 910 -4.53 -10.61 -15.88
CA ARG A 910 -4.95 -9.28 -15.41
C ARG A 910 -5.44 -8.42 -16.59
N PRO A 911 -6.66 -8.66 -17.10
CA PRO A 911 -7.15 -7.97 -18.30
C PRO A 911 -7.15 -6.43 -18.20
N SER A 912 -7.27 -5.87 -16.99
CA SER A 912 -7.20 -4.42 -16.75
C SER A 912 -5.81 -3.81 -16.99
N TRP A 913 -4.75 -4.61 -17.03
CA TRP A 913 -3.36 -4.15 -17.21
C TRP A 913 -2.90 -4.24 -18.68
N ILE A 914 -3.77 -4.72 -19.59
CA ILE A 914 -3.40 -4.96 -20.98
C ILE A 914 -2.98 -3.69 -21.74
N SER A 915 -3.43 -2.51 -21.30
CA SER A 915 -3.12 -1.23 -21.94
C SER A 915 -1.68 -0.79 -21.74
N ILE A 916 -1.02 -1.21 -20.65
CA ILE A 916 0.39 -0.90 -20.35
C ILE A 916 1.31 -1.42 -21.47
N PRO A 917 1.35 -2.74 -21.79
CA PRO A 917 2.22 -3.23 -22.84
C PRO A 917 1.78 -2.80 -24.25
N ILE A 918 0.51 -2.43 -24.46
CA ILE A 918 0.04 -1.83 -25.72
C ILE A 918 0.67 -0.45 -25.93
N ARG A 919 0.60 0.44 -24.93
CA ARG A 919 1.21 1.78 -24.99
C ARG A 919 2.72 1.69 -25.10
N GLY A 920 3.34 0.76 -24.38
CA GLY A 920 4.77 0.45 -24.51
C GLY A 920 5.18 0.11 -25.95
N LEU A 921 4.38 -0.73 -26.64
CA LEU A 921 4.65 -1.12 -28.03
C LEU A 921 4.46 0.05 -29.00
N LEU A 922 3.45 0.88 -28.79
CA LEU A 922 3.25 2.12 -29.56
C LEU A 922 4.40 3.11 -29.34
N GLY A 923 4.91 3.22 -28.11
CA GLY A 923 6.06 4.06 -27.77
C GLY A 923 7.34 3.65 -28.50
N ILE A 924 7.59 2.35 -28.66
CA ILE A 924 8.73 1.84 -29.44
C ILE A 924 8.65 2.31 -30.90
N LEU A 925 7.46 2.28 -31.50
CA LEU A 925 7.25 2.74 -32.88
C LEU A 925 7.39 4.27 -33.02
N ALA A 926 7.05 5.03 -31.98
CA ALA A 926 7.09 6.48 -32.00
C ALA A 926 8.53 7.06 -31.92
N ARG A 927 9.52 6.27 -31.49
CA ARG A 927 10.93 6.71 -31.40
C ARG A 927 11.53 7.15 -32.74
N GLU A 928 10.99 6.71 -33.89
CA GLU A 928 11.43 7.17 -35.22
C GLU A 928 10.84 8.52 -35.65
N SER A 929 9.72 8.96 -35.07
CA SER A 929 9.09 10.22 -35.49
C SER A 929 9.84 11.48 -35.03
N GLY A 930 10.89 11.33 -34.21
CA GLY A 930 11.67 12.42 -33.62
C GLY A 930 13.13 12.52 -34.09
N SER A 931 13.59 11.67 -35.02
CA SER A 931 14.97 11.75 -35.56
C SER A 931 15.06 12.42 -36.94
N ASP A 932 13.95 12.93 -37.48
CA ASP A 932 13.97 13.84 -38.62
C ASP A 932 13.97 15.29 -38.12
N GLY A 933 15.16 15.78 -37.76
CA GLY A 933 15.50 17.21 -37.74
C GLY A 933 15.16 18.02 -36.48
N THR A 934 16.11 18.06 -35.54
CA THR A 934 16.63 19.30 -34.92
C THR A 934 18.11 19.12 -34.58
#